data_AF-A0A9W7CK08-F1
#
_entry.id   AF-A0A9W7CK08-F1
#
_cell.length_a   1.000
_cell.length_b   1.000
_cell.length_c   1.000
_cell.angle_alpha   90.00
_cell.angle_beta   90.00
_cell.angle_gamma   90.00
#
_symmetry.space_group_name_H-M   'P 1'
#
loop_
_entity.id
_entity.type
_entity.pdbx_description
1 polymer ?
#
loop_
_entity_poly.entity_id
_entity_poly.type
_entity_poly.pdbx_seq_one_letter_code
_entity_poly.pdbx_strand_id
1 'polypeptide(L)'
;MSLSSLKVLDLTRVLAGPYCTQLLSDLGCNVIKIERPHLGDDTRSWGPPFVSPSGVGVPLSTYFAGVNRNKRSVCVDLSDPSCRSVFEALVSQADVIVHNYLPPVERRLRVRYEDLRPLNPLLVHASITGFGRGGKMASRPGYDAVASGMYGLTDATGDPDDPVGTKAGVAVVDVMQGAVLGQGILAKLYERDKGGGGREGFDGRVTGNLMSTQQSMLVNVASSVLNGGSRARARYGNSHESIVPYQTFGTRGGGHVVVGAGNDGQFSEFLGCVGIDLGELERGTGMRFGRNDDRVKNRDVLIPVALPVEDEPELVKVCEGLGTELTGRPGVAGGRVFTNDLRQTMSGFTNKTGFTPKFDVHPDMPKWCYPTTEQKEENRQPERGEVLKVMNSLTRTKVPFQTSDGSNTVRWYMCGPTVYDASHMGHARTYLGFDIIRRVLVNYFNYDVTLCMNITDIDDKIINRSNERGVPTETLARHWEKEFLKDMDDLGVVRPDVMTRVSEFMPEITSYISTLISKGYAYESEGSVYFDVGKFHKGEEGHCYCKLLPTAMGNAELLKEGEGSLTQDFGSVWGLIKSGFKTVRGAAAMVYMLKGFDMGLIKFGLSLKTDDWSYVIAPFWKAVIKSTMKPKSVWGLIKSGRLGNPTGGMDIHSGGVDLKFPHHDNEMAQAEAESGDKQWVNYFVHSGHLHIKGFKMSKSLKNFITIQQALKQNTGRQIRMCFLMHKYNEPMDYGDETMQHAVERERSFGNFFSNVKAALRASEAGDEARWWDEEASLGREVEECKARVGKALKDDFDTPQALKALQGLVDGVNLYLKKKEEEGKKPVELLVRSAGRFVTRIFKVFGLVPEGSEIGFPVGGQSGGADREEVLSPFLDAILNFRGAIRDAARGKDFGKLLSLCDGLRDEVLPELGVQLEDKEGGRGVWKLEDPEEGRKRREVEELERRRKEEEKAKRDSEAAEKKRAAMVTPEEFLKAMKLDDGTPTYGGFGEDGIPTKDGKGEELNKSAAKKAKKLYEGQRKKYEKATAKK
;
A
#
# COMPACT_ATOMS: atom_id res chain seq x y z
N MET A 1 -22.09 -3.21 12.53
CA MET A 1 -21.12 -4.13 13.17
C MET A 1 -21.01 -5.38 12.30
N SER A 2 -19.88 -6.10 12.36
CA SER A 2 -19.55 -7.15 11.37
C SER A 2 -20.50 -8.35 11.36
N LEU A 3 -21.25 -8.64 12.43
CA LEU A 3 -22.15 -9.81 12.53
C LEU A 3 -23.64 -9.45 12.74
N SER A 4 -24.08 -8.24 12.37
CA SER A 4 -25.44 -7.75 12.68
C SER A 4 -26.60 -8.48 12.01
N SER A 5 -26.32 -9.30 10.99
CA SER A 5 -27.32 -10.14 10.31
C SER A 5 -27.67 -11.42 11.07
N LEU A 6 -26.82 -11.85 12.01
CA LEU A 6 -26.96 -13.15 12.67
C LEU A 6 -27.83 -13.08 13.92
N LYS A 7 -28.69 -14.08 14.10
CA LYS A 7 -29.51 -14.27 15.30
C LYS A 7 -29.00 -15.43 16.15
N VAL A 8 -28.79 -15.16 17.45
CA VAL A 8 -28.27 -16.14 18.41
C VAL A 8 -29.31 -16.37 19.51
N LEU A 9 -29.64 -17.64 19.76
CA LEU A 9 -30.43 -18.05 20.92
C LEU A 9 -29.50 -18.51 22.05
N ASP A 10 -29.57 -17.80 23.17
CA ASP A 10 -28.79 -18.08 24.37
C ASP A 10 -29.66 -18.77 25.42
N LEU A 11 -29.54 -20.09 25.56
CA LEU A 11 -30.22 -20.90 26.58
C LEU A 11 -29.32 -21.17 27.79
N THR A 12 -28.19 -20.47 27.88
CA THR A 12 -27.15 -20.78 28.84
C THR A 12 -27.37 -20.08 30.17
N ARG A 13 -26.73 -20.62 31.21
CA ARG A 13 -26.75 -20.10 32.58
C ARG A 13 -25.34 -19.92 33.15
N VAL A 14 -25.23 -19.07 34.17
CA VAL A 14 -24.00 -18.85 34.95
C VAL A 14 -22.94 -18.08 34.17
N LEU A 15 -21.85 -18.70 33.71
CA LEU A 15 -20.71 -17.94 33.16
C LEU A 15 -20.25 -18.35 31.77
N ALA A 16 -19.81 -19.59 31.54
CA ALA A 16 -19.16 -19.96 30.29
C ALA A 16 -20.02 -19.70 29.04
N GLY A 17 -21.29 -20.10 29.10
CA GLY A 17 -22.25 -19.88 28.04
C GLY A 17 -22.63 -18.40 27.87
N PRO A 18 -23.03 -17.70 28.95
CA PRO A 18 -23.36 -16.28 28.84
C PRO A 18 -22.18 -15.42 28.35
N TYR A 19 -20.95 -15.74 28.74
CA TYR A 19 -19.75 -15.06 28.25
C TYR A 19 -19.52 -15.30 26.75
N CYS A 20 -19.69 -16.54 26.25
CA CYS A 20 -19.63 -16.84 24.81
C CYS A 20 -20.61 -15.98 24.00
N THR A 21 -21.88 -15.96 24.41
CA THR A 21 -22.92 -15.20 23.70
C THR A 21 -22.80 -13.70 23.92
N GLN A 22 -22.15 -13.25 25.00
CA GLN A 22 -21.75 -11.85 25.18
C GLN A 22 -20.72 -11.43 24.12
N LEU A 23 -19.68 -12.24 23.88
CA LEU A 23 -18.69 -11.95 22.84
C LEU A 23 -19.34 -11.86 21.44
N LEU A 24 -20.27 -12.77 21.14
CA LEU A 24 -21.04 -12.71 19.88
C LEU A 24 -21.90 -11.44 19.79
N SER A 25 -22.53 -11.03 20.90
CA SER A 25 -23.29 -9.79 20.96
C SER A 25 -22.42 -8.55 20.78
N ASP A 26 -21.24 -8.53 21.40
CA ASP A 26 -20.25 -7.44 21.30
C ASP A 26 -19.69 -7.31 19.86
N LEU A 27 -19.70 -8.41 19.07
CA LEU A 27 -19.41 -8.41 17.62
C LEU A 27 -20.60 -8.00 16.74
N GLY A 28 -21.76 -7.75 17.34
CA GLY A 28 -22.95 -7.21 16.71
C GLY A 28 -24.10 -8.19 16.50
N CYS A 29 -23.98 -9.47 16.89
CA CYS A 29 -25.07 -10.44 16.73
C CYS A 29 -26.33 -10.02 17.50
N ASN A 30 -27.50 -10.34 16.95
CA ASN A 30 -28.75 -10.18 17.66
C ASN A 30 -28.98 -11.36 18.61
N VAL A 31 -28.65 -11.18 19.89
CA VAL A 31 -28.73 -12.23 20.91
C VAL A 31 -30.03 -12.16 21.71
N ILE A 32 -30.77 -13.27 21.72
CA ILE A 32 -31.97 -13.48 22.52
C ILE A 32 -31.68 -14.53 23.59
N LYS A 33 -31.65 -14.12 24.85
CA LYS A 33 -31.52 -15.01 26.01
C LYS A 33 -32.88 -15.59 26.40
N ILE A 34 -32.94 -16.91 26.46
CA ILE A 34 -34.12 -17.65 26.90
C ILE A 34 -33.97 -17.97 28.39
N GLU A 35 -34.88 -17.44 29.19
CA GLU A 35 -34.83 -17.55 30.64
C GLU A 35 -36.02 -18.30 31.23
N ARG A 36 -35.82 -18.86 32.42
CA ARG A 36 -36.89 -19.51 33.17
C ARG A 36 -37.86 -18.44 33.68
N PRO A 37 -39.18 -18.61 33.52
CA PRO A 37 -40.14 -17.75 34.18
C PRO A 37 -39.90 -17.67 35.69
N HIS A 38 -40.08 -16.49 36.27
CA HIS A 38 -39.95 -16.17 37.71
C HIS A 38 -38.55 -16.31 38.34
N LEU A 39 -37.73 -17.29 37.92
CA LEU A 39 -36.38 -17.51 38.45
C LEU A 39 -35.29 -16.83 37.62
N GLY A 40 -35.39 -16.88 36.29
CA GLY A 40 -34.34 -16.45 35.39
C GLY A 40 -33.03 -17.25 35.50
N ASP A 41 -31.94 -16.61 35.08
CA ASP A 41 -30.55 -17.02 35.34
C ASP A 41 -30.20 -16.86 36.83
N ASP A 42 -29.52 -17.85 37.42
CA ASP A 42 -29.18 -17.83 38.85
C ASP A 42 -28.28 -16.64 39.21
N THR A 43 -27.45 -16.17 38.27
CA THR A 43 -26.54 -15.06 38.51
C THR A 43 -27.27 -13.74 38.75
N ARG A 44 -28.56 -13.60 38.38
CA ARG A 44 -29.35 -12.37 38.61
C ARG A 44 -29.35 -11.94 40.09
N SER A 45 -29.35 -12.91 41.00
CA SER A 45 -29.37 -12.67 42.45
C SER A 45 -28.00 -12.75 43.13
N TRP A 46 -26.93 -13.08 42.41
CA TRP A 46 -25.58 -13.24 42.96
C TRP A 46 -24.88 -11.88 43.16
N GLY A 47 -25.32 -11.14 44.16
CA GLY A 47 -24.70 -9.90 44.64
C GLY A 47 -24.47 -9.90 46.15
N PRO A 48 -24.06 -8.77 46.75
CA PRO A 48 -23.76 -7.47 46.13
C PRO A 48 -22.46 -7.46 45.27
N PRO A 49 -22.24 -6.43 44.41
CA PRO A 49 -23.08 -5.26 44.19
C PRO A 49 -24.21 -5.49 43.19
N PHE A 50 -25.33 -4.78 43.41
CA PHE A 50 -26.50 -4.76 42.53
C PHE A 50 -26.57 -3.43 41.77
N VAL A 51 -27.14 -3.48 40.56
CA VAL A 51 -27.46 -2.32 39.72
C VAL A 51 -28.96 -2.31 39.45
N SER A 52 -29.55 -1.12 39.38
CA SER A 52 -30.96 -0.92 39.04
C SER A 52 -31.05 -0.20 37.68
N PRO A 53 -31.12 -0.94 36.56
CA PRO A 53 -31.23 -0.32 35.24
C PRO A 53 -32.53 0.45 35.09
N SER A 54 -32.48 1.60 34.41
CA SER A 54 -33.66 2.41 34.07
C SER A 54 -34.71 1.55 33.36
N GLY A 55 -35.94 1.50 33.90
CA GLY A 55 -37.04 0.75 33.30
C GLY A 55 -37.15 -0.74 33.66
N VAL A 56 -36.25 -1.27 34.51
CA VAL A 56 -36.37 -2.63 35.07
C VAL A 56 -36.69 -2.51 36.56
N GLY A 57 -37.88 -2.96 36.97
CA GLY A 57 -38.40 -2.77 38.33
C GLY A 57 -37.74 -3.60 39.45
N VAL A 58 -36.68 -4.36 39.14
CA VAL A 58 -35.98 -5.22 40.11
C VAL A 58 -34.46 -5.04 39.96
N PRO A 59 -33.70 -4.82 41.06
CA PRO A 59 -32.25 -4.78 41.02
C PRO A 59 -31.66 -6.09 40.48
N LEU A 60 -30.63 -5.98 39.65
CA LEU A 60 -29.90 -7.11 39.07
C LEU A 60 -28.46 -7.11 39.60
N SER A 61 -27.87 -8.28 39.81
CA SER A 61 -26.45 -8.34 40.18
C SER A 61 -25.58 -7.74 39.06
N THR A 62 -24.49 -7.08 39.46
CA THR A 62 -23.45 -6.63 38.52
C THR A 62 -22.84 -7.78 37.73
N TYR A 63 -22.78 -8.97 38.33
CA TYR A 63 -22.35 -10.19 37.66
C TYR A 63 -23.22 -10.50 36.44
N PHE A 64 -24.55 -10.57 36.63
CA PHE A 64 -25.49 -10.86 35.56
C PHE A 64 -25.47 -9.75 34.50
N ALA A 65 -25.46 -8.49 34.92
CA ALA A 65 -25.44 -7.35 34.02
C ALA A 65 -24.17 -7.32 33.15
N GLY A 66 -23.02 -7.72 33.69
CA GLY A 66 -21.75 -7.79 32.97
C GLY A 66 -21.80 -8.76 31.79
N VAL A 67 -22.11 -10.03 32.06
CA VAL A 67 -22.07 -11.10 31.04
C VAL A 67 -23.32 -11.23 30.19
N ASN A 68 -24.34 -10.40 30.43
CA ASN A 68 -25.56 -10.35 29.62
C ASN A 68 -25.83 -8.95 29.04
N ARG A 69 -24.84 -8.05 29.03
CA ARG A 69 -24.92 -6.78 28.31
C ARG A 69 -25.17 -7.01 26.82
N ASN A 70 -25.84 -6.05 26.17
CA ASN A 70 -26.21 -6.09 24.75
C ASN A 70 -27.16 -7.23 24.34
N LYS A 71 -27.73 -8.00 25.29
CA LYS A 71 -28.68 -9.09 25.00
C LYS A 71 -30.11 -8.67 25.31
N ARG A 72 -31.07 -9.23 24.56
CA ARG A 72 -32.50 -9.16 24.89
C ARG A 72 -32.89 -10.45 25.58
N SER A 73 -33.69 -10.39 26.64
CA SER A 73 -34.15 -11.57 27.36
C SER A 73 -35.64 -11.79 27.18
N VAL A 74 -36.05 -13.05 27.07
CA VAL A 74 -37.44 -13.50 27.07
C VAL A 74 -37.59 -14.73 27.96
N CYS A 75 -38.68 -14.77 28.74
CA CYS A 75 -39.00 -15.94 29.56
C CYS A 75 -39.77 -16.97 28.74
N VAL A 76 -39.23 -18.17 28.60
CA VAL A 76 -39.90 -19.32 27.94
C VAL A 76 -39.66 -20.56 28.78
N ASP A 77 -40.73 -21.20 29.24
CA ASP A 77 -40.61 -22.46 29.97
C ASP A 77 -40.45 -23.63 28.98
N LEU A 78 -39.21 -24.07 28.77
CA LEU A 78 -38.91 -25.20 27.88
C LEU A 78 -39.44 -26.55 28.42
N SER A 79 -39.87 -26.62 29.68
CA SER A 79 -40.46 -27.82 30.26
C SER A 79 -41.98 -27.92 30.05
N ASP A 80 -42.64 -26.79 29.76
CA ASP A 80 -44.06 -26.76 29.42
C ASP A 80 -44.25 -27.06 27.91
N PRO A 81 -44.95 -28.15 27.55
CA PRO A 81 -45.27 -28.46 26.16
C PRO A 81 -46.01 -27.32 25.43
N SER A 82 -46.78 -26.48 26.14
CA SER A 82 -47.51 -25.36 25.56
C SER A 82 -46.58 -24.28 24.97
N CYS A 83 -45.37 -24.14 25.52
CA CYS A 83 -44.35 -23.20 25.08
C CYS A 83 -43.51 -23.73 23.91
N ARG A 84 -43.71 -24.99 23.50
CA ARG A 84 -42.86 -25.65 22.49
C ARG A 84 -42.94 -24.97 21.13
N SER A 85 -44.15 -24.59 20.69
CA SER A 85 -44.37 -23.93 19.41
C SER A 85 -43.62 -22.59 19.30
N VAL A 86 -43.57 -21.83 20.41
CA VAL A 86 -42.81 -20.57 20.50
C VAL A 86 -41.31 -20.83 20.37
N PHE A 87 -40.79 -21.83 21.08
CA PHE A 87 -39.37 -22.19 21.02
C PHE A 87 -38.96 -22.66 19.62
N GLU A 88 -39.77 -23.51 18.97
CA GLU A 88 -39.50 -23.99 17.61
C GLU A 88 -39.54 -22.85 16.57
N ALA A 89 -40.44 -21.88 16.75
CA ALA A 89 -40.50 -20.67 15.92
C ALA A 89 -39.29 -19.74 16.10
N LEU A 90 -38.68 -19.73 17.29
CA LEU A 90 -37.42 -19.02 17.53
C LEU A 90 -36.25 -19.76 16.87
N VAL A 91 -36.19 -21.08 16.99
CA VAL A 91 -35.12 -21.92 16.42
C VAL A 91 -35.11 -21.87 14.89
N SER A 92 -36.28 -21.85 14.24
CA SER A 92 -36.38 -21.78 12.77
C SER A 92 -35.81 -20.48 12.18
N GLN A 93 -35.66 -19.44 13.01
CA GLN A 93 -35.09 -18.15 12.61
C GLN A 93 -33.67 -17.91 13.15
N ALA A 94 -33.14 -18.82 13.97
CA ALA A 94 -31.83 -18.66 14.58
C ALA A 94 -30.71 -19.12 13.65
N ASP A 95 -29.58 -18.43 13.68
CA ASP A 95 -28.34 -18.89 13.05
C ASP A 95 -27.55 -19.79 13.99
N VAL A 96 -27.59 -19.47 15.28
CA VAL A 96 -26.84 -20.14 16.34
C VAL A 96 -27.73 -20.40 17.53
N ILE A 97 -27.61 -21.57 18.14
CA ILE A 97 -28.13 -21.85 19.49
C ILE A 97 -26.99 -22.28 20.41
N VAL A 98 -26.97 -21.75 21.62
CA VAL A 98 -25.98 -22.10 22.65
C VAL A 98 -26.69 -22.57 23.91
N HIS A 99 -26.29 -23.72 24.47
CA HIS A 99 -26.81 -24.21 25.75
C HIS A 99 -25.73 -24.92 26.60
N ASN A 100 -25.95 -25.03 27.90
CA ASN A 100 -25.06 -25.75 28.82
C ASN A 100 -25.80 -26.80 29.66
N TYR A 101 -26.79 -27.48 29.06
CA TYR A 101 -27.55 -28.53 29.73
C TYR A 101 -26.79 -29.85 29.75
N LEU A 102 -26.95 -30.60 30.84
CA LEU A 102 -26.45 -31.98 30.92
C LEU A 102 -27.17 -32.89 29.91
N PRO A 103 -26.52 -33.97 29.43
CA PRO A 103 -27.11 -34.91 28.46
C PRO A 103 -28.53 -35.43 28.78
N PRO A 104 -28.88 -35.72 30.06
CA PRO A 104 -30.27 -36.09 30.38
C PRO A 104 -31.27 -34.93 30.24
N VAL A 105 -30.84 -33.70 30.56
CA VAL A 105 -31.69 -32.50 30.51
C VAL A 105 -31.91 -32.06 29.06
N GLU A 106 -30.89 -32.08 28.21
CA GLU A 106 -31.04 -31.75 26.78
C GLU A 106 -32.02 -32.70 26.08
N ARG A 107 -32.02 -34.00 26.45
CA ARG A 107 -32.97 -34.99 25.93
C ARG A 107 -34.39 -34.70 26.38
N ARG A 108 -34.57 -34.39 27.67
CA ARG A 108 -35.88 -34.05 28.24
C ARG A 108 -36.46 -32.78 27.60
N LEU A 109 -35.64 -31.75 27.42
CA LEU A 109 -36.05 -30.46 26.84
C LEU A 109 -36.09 -30.48 25.29
N ARG A 110 -35.64 -31.57 24.65
CA ARG A 110 -35.55 -31.72 23.19
C ARG A 110 -34.80 -30.57 22.52
N VAL A 111 -33.59 -30.32 22.99
CA VAL A 111 -32.69 -29.26 22.51
C VAL A 111 -31.37 -29.82 21.98
N ARG A 112 -31.28 -31.14 21.70
CA ARG A 112 -30.11 -31.71 21.04
C ARG A 112 -30.04 -31.26 19.59
N TYR A 113 -28.86 -31.38 18.99
CA TYR A 113 -28.71 -31.09 17.58
C TYR A 113 -29.66 -31.94 16.73
N GLU A 114 -29.81 -33.22 17.06
CA GLU A 114 -30.70 -34.15 16.36
C GLU A 114 -32.18 -33.77 16.50
N ASP A 115 -32.56 -33.12 17.60
CA ASP A 115 -33.94 -32.65 17.82
C ASP A 115 -34.24 -31.35 17.04
N LEU A 116 -33.23 -30.50 16.80
CA LEU A 116 -33.38 -29.16 16.23
C LEU A 116 -33.01 -29.07 14.74
N ARG A 117 -32.10 -29.93 14.26
CA ARG A 117 -31.68 -29.98 12.85
C ARG A 117 -32.85 -30.13 11.86
N PRO A 118 -33.91 -30.92 12.13
CA PRO A 118 -35.06 -30.99 11.24
C PRO A 118 -35.82 -29.66 11.10
N LEU A 119 -35.78 -28.80 12.12
CA LEU A 119 -36.42 -27.48 12.12
C LEU A 119 -35.57 -26.43 11.39
N ASN A 120 -34.24 -26.56 11.49
CA ASN A 120 -33.29 -25.67 10.85
C ASN A 120 -32.00 -26.43 10.47
N PRO A 121 -31.88 -26.91 9.21
CA PRO A 121 -30.72 -27.68 8.76
C PRO A 121 -29.40 -26.91 8.75
N LEU A 122 -29.45 -25.57 8.75
CA LEU A 122 -28.29 -24.68 8.71
C LEU A 122 -27.91 -24.14 10.10
N LEU A 123 -28.56 -24.63 11.16
CA LEU A 123 -28.33 -24.21 12.53
C LEU A 123 -26.94 -24.62 13.02
N VAL A 124 -26.18 -23.65 13.54
CA VAL A 124 -25.00 -23.93 14.36
C VAL A 124 -25.46 -24.21 15.79
N HIS A 125 -25.22 -25.43 16.25
CA HIS A 125 -25.63 -25.90 17.57
C HIS A 125 -24.41 -26.04 18.47
N ALA A 126 -24.31 -25.15 19.44
CA ALA A 126 -23.22 -25.11 20.39
C ALA A 126 -23.66 -25.61 21.77
N SER A 127 -22.85 -26.47 22.38
CA SER A 127 -23.13 -26.97 23.72
C SER A 127 -21.89 -27.03 24.62
N ILE A 128 -22.10 -26.76 25.90
CA ILE A 128 -21.05 -26.81 26.94
C ILE A 128 -21.39 -27.88 27.97
N THR A 129 -20.40 -28.67 28.38
CA THR A 129 -20.51 -29.64 29.47
C THR A 129 -19.32 -29.53 30.43
N GLY A 130 -19.38 -30.16 31.60
CA GLY A 130 -18.22 -30.21 32.50
C GLY A 130 -17.11 -31.12 31.98
N PHE A 131 -17.48 -32.34 31.59
CA PHE A 131 -16.55 -33.46 31.38
C PHE A 131 -16.68 -34.12 30.01
N GLY A 132 -17.24 -33.41 29.04
CA GLY A 132 -17.51 -33.93 27.70
C GLY A 132 -18.79 -34.77 27.65
N ARG A 133 -19.08 -35.28 26.44
CA ARG A 133 -20.31 -36.04 26.15
C ARG A 133 -20.14 -37.56 26.23
N GLY A 134 -18.90 -38.05 26.39
CA GLY A 134 -18.57 -39.48 26.45
C GLY A 134 -18.02 -39.93 27.81
N GLY A 135 -18.09 -41.24 28.08
CA GLY A 135 -17.53 -41.85 29.30
C GLY A 135 -18.38 -41.67 30.57
N LYS A 136 -17.87 -42.20 31.69
CA LYS A 136 -18.60 -42.29 32.98
C LYS A 136 -18.94 -40.93 33.62
N MET A 137 -18.33 -39.84 33.16
CA MET A 137 -18.49 -38.50 33.73
C MET A 137 -19.43 -37.58 32.93
N ALA A 138 -19.94 -38.03 31.78
CA ALA A 138 -20.72 -37.19 30.86
C ALA A 138 -22.00 -36.59 31.48
N SER A 139 -22.61 -37.27 32.46
CA SER A 139 -23.82 -36.81 33.16
C SER A 139 -23.54 -36.00 34.42
N ARG A 140 -22.27 -35.77 34.79
CA ARG A 140 -21.92 -35.02 36.00
C ARG A 140 -21.99 -33.52 35.76
N PRO A 141 -22.53 -32.72 36.71
CA PRO A 141 -22.44 -31.28 36.65
C PRO A 141 -20.97 -30.84 36.74
N GLY A 142 -20.61 -29.85 35.95
CA GLY A 142 -19.28 -29.23 35.98
C GLY A 142 -19.38 -27.81 36.47
N TYR A 143 -18.60 -27.48 37.49
CA TYR A 143 -18.30 -26.11 37.88
C TYR A 143 -16.81 -25.88 37.69
N ASP A 144 -16.43 -24.66 37.36
CA ASP A 144 -15.04 -24.24 37.20
C ASP A 144 -14.13 -24.70 38.34
N ALA A 145 -14.54 -24.52 39.61
CA ALA A 145 -13.75 -24.92 40.76
C ALA A 145 -13.53 -26.44 40.84
N VAL A 146 -14.54 -27.23 40.44
CA VAL A 146 -14.44 -28.70 40.43
C VAL A 146 -13.54 -29.16 39.29
N ALA A 147 -13.70 -28.60 38.09
CA ALA A 147 -12.80 -28.87 36.97
C ALA A 147 -11.36 -28.51 37.36
N SER A 148 -11.17 -27.33 37.95
CA SER A 148 -9.89 -26.78 38.39
C SER A 148 -9.14 -27.76 39.31
N GLY A 149 -9.86 -28.30 40.30
CA GLY A 149 -9.35 -29.32 41.22
C GLY A 149 -9.06 -30.67 40.57
N MET A 150 -9.84 -31.07 39.56
CA MET A 150 -9.69 -32.40 38.95
C MET A 150 -8.61 -32.46 37.86
N TYR A 151 -8.37 -31.36 37.15
CA TYR A 151 -7.47 -31.33 35.99
C TYR A 151 -6.23 -30.46 36.21
N GLY A 152 -5.83 -30.26 37.47
CA GLY A 152 -4.50 -29.77 37.84
C GLY A 152 -4.27 -28.27 37.71
N LEU A 153 -5.33 -27.45 37.56
CA LEU A 153 -5.14 -25.99 37.62
C LEU A 153 -4.80 -25.55 39.04
N THR A 154 -5.49 -26.11 40.05
CA THR A 154 -5.17 -25.87 41.47
C THR A 154 -3.86 -26.53 41.91
N ASP A 155 -3.36 -27.50 41.15
CA ASP A 155 -2.03 -28.09 41.37
C ASP A 155 -0.93 -27.19 40.79
N ALA A 156 -1.26 -26.29 39.86
CA ALA A 156 -0.33 -25.29 39.36
C ALA A 156 -0.35 -24.01 40.20
N THR A 157 -1.46 -23.69 40.85
CA THR A 157 -1.70 -22.42 41.55
C THR A 157 -1.69 -22.55 43.07
N GLY A 158 -1.06 -21.59 43.75
CA GLY A 158 -0.84 -21.60 45.20
C GLY A 158 0.64 -21.74 45.55
N ASP A 159 1.00 -21.44 46.79
CA ASP A 159 2.40 -21.46 47.22
C ASP A 159 2.99 -22.88 47.16
N PRO A 160 4.30 -23.03 46.91
CA PRO A 160 4.94 -24.34 46.77
C PRO A 160 4.71 -25.29 47.95
N ASP A 161 4.58 -24.75 49.16
CA ASP A 161 4.40 -25.52 50.40
C ASP A 161 2.92 -25.67 50.82
N ASP A 162 1.97 -25.02 50.14
CA ASP A 162 0.54 -25.19 50.42
C ASP A 162 0.12 -26.60 49.98
N PRO A 163 -0.40 -27.47 50.88
CA PRO A 163 -0.78 -28.83 50.53
C PRO A 163 -2.05 -28.90 49.66
N VAL A 164 -2.89 -27.87 49.66
CA VAL A 164 -4.23 -27.87 49.04
C VAL A 164 -4.24 -27.12 47.69
N GLY A 165 -3.44 -26.05 47.57
CA GLY A 165 -3.42 -25.20 46.38
C GLY A 165 -4.58 -24.19 46.36
N THR A 166 -4.44 -23.16 45.54
CA THR A 166 -5.35 -22.01 45.53
C THR A 166 -6.09 -21.91 44.20
N LYS A 167 -7.43 -21.81 44.19
CA LYS A 167 -8.19 -21.57 42.95
C LYS A 167 -7.99 -20.14 42.43
N ALA A 168 -8.10 -19.95 41.12
CA ALA A 168 -8.15 -18.61 40.54
C ALA A 168 -9.34 -17.79 41.10
N GLY A 169 -9.09 -16.49 41.32
CA GLY A 169 -10.09 -15.56 41.88
C GLY A 169 -11.32 -15.40 40.99
N VAL A 170 -11.16 -15.57 39.68
CA VAL A 170 -12.23 -15.65 38.67
C VAL A 170 -12.36 -17.09 38.19
N ALA A 171 -13.57 -17.50 37.80
CA ALA A 171 -13.82 -18.78 37.13
C ALA A 171 -13.23 -18.75 35.70
N VAL A 172 -11.90 -18.91 35.64
CA VAL A 172 -11.09 -18.69 34.44
C VAL A 172 -11.29 -19.76 33.37
N VAL A 173 -11.59 -21.00 33.78
CA VAL A 173 -11.91 -22.11 32.86
C VAL A 173 -13.25 -21.84 32.19
N ASP A 174 -14.24 -21.32 32.92
CA ASP A 174 -15.51 -20.91 32.34
C ASP A 174 -15.34 -19.78 31.30
N VAL A 175 -14.56 -18.74 31.61
CA VAL A 175 -14.29 -17.62 30.68
C VAL A 175 -13.60 -18.12 29.42
N MET A 176 -12.55 -18.94 29.56
CA MET A 176 -11.82 -19.50 28.43
C MET A 176 -12.71 -20.45 27.61
N GLN A 177 -13.53 -21.26 28.27
CA GLN A 177 -14.49 -22.14 27.59
C GLN A 177 -15.47 -21.32 26.75
N GLY A 178 -15.93 -20.18 27.26
CA GLY A 178 -16.79 -19.26 26.51
C GLY A 178 -16.10 -18.71 25.27
N ALA A 179 -14.84 -18.26 25.39
CA ALA A 179 -14.06 -17.74 24.28
C ALA A 179 -13.79 -18.78 23.19
N VAL A 180 -13.32 -19.97 23.57
CA VAL A 180 -13.03 -21.09 22.64
C VAL A 180 -14.31 -21.56 21.93
N LEU A 181 -15.44 -21.64 22.65
CA LEU A 181 -16.70 -22.01 22.02
C LEU A 181 -17.15 -20.95 21.01
N GLY A 182 -16.98 -19.66 21.32
CA GLY A 182 -17.23 -18.56 20.40
C GLY A 182 -16.43 -18.69 19.10
N GLN A 183 -15.14 -19.01 19.20
CA GLN A 183 -14.28 -19.28 18.03
C GLN A 183 -14.81 -20.48 17.21
N GLY A 184 -15.22 -21.56 17.88
CA GLY A 184 -15.83 -22.72 17.21
C GLY A 184 -17.14 -22.40 16.47
N ILE A 185 -17.98 -21.54 17.06
CA ILE A 185 -19.21 -21.04 16.42
C ILE A 185 -18.87 -20.23 15.16
N LEU A 186 -17.92 -19.30 15.24
CA LEU A 186 -17.49 -18.50 14.09
C LEU A 186 -16.91 -19.36 12.98
N ALA A 187 -16.11 -20.38 13.32
CA ALA A 187 -15.57 -21.34 12.36
C ALA A 187 -16.70 -22.10 11.64
N LYS A 188 -17.73 -22.54 12.38
CA LYS A 188 -18.88 -23.24 11.78
C LYS A 188 -19.77 -22.34 10.94
N LEU A 189 -19.96 -21.07 11.32
CA LEU A 189 -20.64 -20.08 10.49
C LEU A 189 -19.87 -19.82 9.18
N TYR A 190 -18.54 -19.71 9.26
CA TYR A 190 -17.70 -19.58 8.07
C TYR A 190 -17.76 -20.81 7.16
N GLU A 191 -17.71 -22.03 7.73
CA GLU A 191 -17.89 -23.29 6.98
C GLU A 191 -19.25 -23.33 6.27
N ARG A 192 -20.32 -22.97 6.98
CA ARG A 192 -21.69 -22.85 6.45
C ARG A 192 -21.76 -21.92 5.24
N ASP A 193 -21.11 -20.77 5.32
CA ASP A 193 -21.23 -19.69 4.32
C ASP A 193 -20.28 -19.88 3.12
N LYS A 194 -19.08 -20.47 3.33
CA LYS A 194 -18.11 -20.75 2.25
C LYS A 194 -18.55 -21.89 1.33
N GLY A 195 -19.34 -22.85 1.82
CA GLY A 195 -19.72 -24.08 1.11
C GLY A 195 -20.67 -23.93 -0.08
N GLY A 196 -20.92 -22.72 -0.61
CA GLY A 196 -21.68 -22.55 -1.85
C GLY A 196 -23.13 -23.04 -1.81
N GLY A 197 -23.82 -22.96 -0.66
CA GLY A 197 -25.26 -23.21 -0.58
C GLY A 197 -25.69 -24.69 -0.72
N GLY A 198 -24.78 -25.65 -0.59
CA GLY A 198 -25.11 -27.07 -0.48
C GLY A 198 -25.73 -27.40 0.89
N ARG A 199 -27.06 -27.36 0.97
CA ARG A 199 -27.89 -27.64 2.16
C ARG A 199 -27.88 -29.12 2.61
N GLU A 200 -27.23 -30.01 1.87
CA GLU A 200 -27.08 -31.43 2.21
C GLU A 200 -25.77 -31.69 2.96
N GLY A 201 -25.87 -32.28 4.15
CA GLY A 201 -24.70 -32.78 4.88
C GLY A 201 -23.99 -31.80 5.82
N PHE A 202 -24.39 -30.52 5.88
CA PHE A 202 -23.83 -29.57 6.86
C PHE A 202 -24.00 -30.11 8.30
N ASP A 203 -22.88 -30.21 9.02
CA ASP A 203 -22.84 -30.54 10.44
C ASP A 203 -22.46 -29.31 11.26
N GLY A 204 -23.50 -28.67 11.79
CA GLY A 204 -23.40 -27.45 12.59
C GLY A 204 -23.04 -27.68 14.06
N ARG A 205 -22.68 -28.90 14.47
CA ARG A 205 -22.34 -29.19 15.88
C ARG A 205 -21.02 -28.54 16.30
N VAL A 206 -21.06 -27.87 17.44
CA VAL A 206 -19.90 -27.37 18.19
C VAL A 206 -20.04 -27.80 19.65
N THR A 207 -19.02 -28.46 20.18
CA THR A 207 -19.07 -28.96 21.57
C THR A 207 -17.84 -28.51 22.34
N GLY A 208 -18.06 -27.88 23.49
CA GLY A 208 -17.02 -27.52 24.45
C GLY A 208 -17.19 -28.29 25.76
N ASN A 209 -16.08 -28.49 26.48
CA ASN A 209 -16.14 -28.96 27.86
C ASN A 209 -15.00 -28.43 28.73
N LEU A 210 -15.30 -28.17 30.01
CA LEU A 210 -14.38 -27.56 30.97
C LEU A 210 -13.10 -28.38 31.14
N MET A 211 -13.18 -29.72 31.16
CA MET A 211 -12.00 -30.60 31.21
C MET A 211 -11.00 -30.27 30.10
N SER A 212 -11.41 -30.40 28.84
CA SER A 212 -10.51 -30.21 27.70
C SER A 212 -10.00 -28.77 27.61
N THR A 213 -10.84 -27.80 27.97
CA THR A 213 -10.45 -26.39 28.02
C THR A 213 -9.35 -26.17 29.05
N GLN A 214 -9.53 -26.70 30.26
CA GLN A 214 -8.52 -26.56 31.31
C GLN A 214 -7.21 -27.27 30.97
N GLN A 215 -7.28 -28.48 30.42
CA GLN A 215 -6.07 -29.18 29.95
C GLN A 215 -5.32 -28.35 28.89
N SER A 216 -6.06 -27.73 27.96
CA SER A 216 -5.47 -26.84 26.96
C SER A 216 -4.88 -25.56 27.57
N MET A 217 -5.46 -25.03 28.65
CA MET A 217 -4.98 -23.82 29.33
C MET A 217 -3.66 -24.02 30.07
N LEU A 218 -3.34 -25.25 30.47
CA LEU A 218 -2.10 -25.56 31.17
C LEU A 218 -0.87 -25.52 30.25
N VAL A 219 -1.04 -25.50 28.92
CA VAL A 219 -0.02 -25.32 27.88
C VAL A 219 1.29 -26.07 28.17
N ASN A 220 2.26 -25.42 28.80
CA ASN A 220 3.57 -25.99 29.14
C ASN A 220 3.51 -26.97 30.32
N VAL A 221 2.73 -26.68 31.36
CA VAL A 221 2.60 -27.55 32.55
C VAL A 221 2.00 -28.90 32.17
N ALA A 222 0.94 -28.91 31.36
CA ALA A 222 0.36 -30.14 30.85
C ALA A 222 1.32 -30.87 29.89
N SER A 223 2.04 -30.14 29.03
CA SER A 223 3.03 -30.73 28.11
C SER A 223 4.18 -31.42 28.85
N SER A 224 4.72 -30.82 29.91
CA SER A 224 5.81 -31.40 30.71
C SER A 224 5.44 -32.75 31.32
N VAL A 225 4.16 -32.92 31.72
CA VAL A 225 3.65 -34.18 32.28
C VAL A 225 3.28 -35.18 31.18
N LEU A 226 2.49 -34.74 30.19
CA LEU A 226 1.95 -35.64 29.15
C LEU A 226 3.00 -36.09 28.14
N ASN A 227 3.93 -35.20 27.78
CA ASN A 227 4.97 -35.47 26.76
C ASN A 227 6.34 -35.74 27.41
N GLY A 228 6.67 -35.03 28.49
CA GLY A 228 8.00 -35.09 29.12
C GLY A 228 8.19 -36.19 30.18
N GLY A 229 7.12 -36.93 30.54
CA GLY A 229 7.17 -38.01 31.52
C GLY A 229 7.60 -37.60 32.93
N SER A 230 7.69 -36.30 33.19
CA SER A 230 8.21 -35.75 34.44
C SER A 230 7.10 -35.65 35.49
N ARG A 231 7.42 -35.94 36.75
CA ARG A 231 6.53 -35.68 37.87
C ARG A 231 6.50 -34.17 38.08
N ALA A 232 5.38 -33.50 37.78
CA ALA A 232 5.26 -32.06 38.00
C ALA A 232 5.66 -31.72 39.45
N ARG A 233 6.53 -30.71 39.63
CA ARG A 233 6.68 -30.08 40.95
C ARG A 233 5.28 -29.55 41.33
N ALA A 234 4.84 -29.86 42.54
CA ALA A 234 3.43 -29.88 42.91
C ALA A 234 2.74 -28.50 43.03
N ARG A 235 3.47 -27.39 42.83
CA ARG A 235 3.04 -25.97 42.80
C ARG A 235 4.26 -25.08 42.52
N TYR A 236 4.06 -23.95 41.82
CA TYR A 236 5.15 -23.00 41.54
C TYR A 236 4.96 -21.63 42.23
N GLY A 237 3.86 -21.41 42.96
CA GLY A 237 3.54 -20.08 43.51
C GLY A 237 3.39 -19.05 42.39
N ASN A 238 4.02 -17.89 42.57
CA ASN A 238 4.15 -16.88 41.52
C ASN A 238 5.24 -17.21 40.48
N SER A 239 5.92 -18.35 40.61
CA SER A 239 7.06 -18.67 39.75
C SER A 239 6.66 -19.36 38.46
N HIS A 240 7.41 -19.11 37.39
CA HIS A 240 7.30 -19.89 36.18
C HIS A 240 8.03 -21.23 36.33
N GLU A 241 7.45 -22.25 35.70
CA GLU A 241 7.96 -23.62 35.71
C GLU A 241 9.26 -23.73 34.89
N SER A 242 9.22 -23.24 33.65
CA SER A 242 10.28 -23.39 32.66
C SER A 242 11.20 -22.17 32.47
N ILE A 243 11.01 -21.09 33.25
CA ILE A 243 11.71 -19.80 33.04
C ILE A 243 12.12 -19.24 34.40
N VAL A 244 13.37 -18.80 34.54
CA VAL A 244 13.89 -18.23 35.78
C VAL A 244 14.80 -17.03 35.48
N PRO A 245 14.67 -15.89 36.18
CA PRO A 245 13.62 -15.54 37.14
C PRO A 245 12.35 -15.07 36.43
N TYR A 246 11.22 -15.66 36.80
CA TYR A 246 9.90 -15.21 36.36
C TYR A 246 8.93 -15.42 37.53
N GLN A 247 9.00 -14.55 38.54
CA GLN A 247 8.30 -14.71 39.82
C GLN A 247 8.22 -13.42 40.65
N THR A 248 7.46 -13.48 41.74
CA THR A 248 7.41 -12.42 42.77
C THR A 248 8.55 -12.59 43.79
N PHE A 249 9.14 -11.47 44.21
CA PHE A 249 10.21 -11.34 45.19
C PHE A 249 9.81 -10.35 46.29
N GLY A 250 10.21 -10.62 47.54
CA GLY A 250 10.05 -9.67 48.64
C GLY A 250 11.15 -8.60 48.64
N THR A 251 10.83 -7.38 49.05
CA THR A 251 11.79 -6.30 49.26
C THR A 251 12.12 -6.13 50.75
N ARG A 252 13.28 -5.54 51.07
CA ARG A 252 13.67 -5.27 52.48
C ARG A 252 12.69 -4.35 53.22
N GLY A 253 12.05 -3.42 52.51
CA GLY A 253 11.03 -2.51 53.05
C GLY A 253 9.64 -3.13 53.29
N GLY A 254 9.47 -4.43 53.06
CA GLY A 254 8.21 -5.15 53.26
C GLY A 254 7.24 -5.10 52.07
N GLY A 255 7.69 -4.60 50.91
CA GLY A 255 6.97 -4.62 49.63
C GLY A 255 7.26 -5.89 48.81
N HIS A 256 6.62 -6.05 47.65
CA HIS A 256 6.80 -7.20 46.75
C HIS A 256 6.97 -6.74 45.29
N VAL A 257 7.88 -7.34 44.54
CA VAL A 257 8.16 -7.02 43.12
C VAL A 257 8.03 -8.28 42.25
N VAL A 258 7.42 -8.16 41.07
CA VAL A 258 7.35 -9.24 40.07
C VAL A 258 8.39 -9.00 39.00
N VAL A 259 9.31 -9.96 38.86
CA VAL A 259 10.35 -9.94 37.82
C VAL A 259 10.00 -10.98 36.77
N GLY A 260 9.95 -10.58 35.50
CA GLY A 260 9.76 -11.46 34.36
C GLY A 260 10.91 -11.38 33.37
N ALA A 261 12.00 -12.12 33.62
CA ALA A 261 13.13 -12.23 32.69
C ALA A 261 12.98 -13.51 31.84
N GLY A 262 12.25 -13.38 30.74
CA GLY A 262 11.85 -14.47 29.85
C GLY A 262 12.95 -15.06 28.98
N ASN A 263 14.07 -14.37 28.81
CA ASN A 263 15.21 -14.83 28.02
C ASN A 263 16.55 -14.39 28.63
N ASP A 264 17.66 -14.90 28.08
CA ASP A 264 19.01 -14.69 28.62
C ASP A 264 19.43 -13.20 28.61
N GLY A 265 19.04 -12.45 27.58
CA GLY A 265 19.30 -11.01 27.50
C GLY A 265 18.58 -10.25 28.61
N GLN A 266 17.28 -10.54 28.82
CA GLN A 266 16.49 -9.93 29.89
C GLN A 266 17.02 -10.28 31.29
N PHE A 267 17.55 -11.49 31.47
CA PHE A 267 18.17 -11.89 32.74
C PHE A 267 19.48 -11.14 32.99
N SER A 268 20.32 -11.00 31.96
CA SER A 268 21.57 -10.24 32.07
C SER A 268 21.33 -8.76 32.37
N GLU A 269 20.33 -8.16 31.71
CA GLU A 269 19.92 -6.78 31.94
C GLU A 269 19.40 -6.59 33.38
N PHE A 270 18.56 -7.52 33.84
CA PHE A 270 18.05 -7.53 35.20
C PHE A 270 19.17 -7.62 36.26
N LEU A 271 20.16 -8.50 36.07
CA LEU A 271 21.32 -8.60 36.98
C LEU A 271 22.11 -7.28 37.01
N GLY A 272 22.35 -6.67 35.85
CA GLY A 272 23.00 -5.36 35.76
C GLY A 272 22.25 -4.28 36.54
N CYS A 273 20.92 -4.27 36.46
CA CYS A 273 20.07 -3.30 37.16
C CYS A 273 20.12 -3.43 38.69
N VAL A 274 20.30 -4.64 39.22
CA VAL A 274 20.46 -4.87 40.67
C VAL A 274 21.92 -4.85 41.11
N GLY A 275 22.83 -4.44 40.22
CA GLY A 275 24.26 -4.28 40.52
C GLY A 275 25.01 -5.60 40.70
N ILE A 276 24.52 -6.69 40.09
CA ILE A 276 25.13 -8.02 40.19
C ILE A 276 25.82 -8.36 38.87
N ASP A 277 27.12 -8.60 38.92
CA ASP A 277 27.86 -9.15 37.78
C ASP A 277 27.62 -10.66 37.66
N LEU A 278 27.20 -11.11 36.48
CA LEU A 278 26.95 -12.53 36.22
C LEU A 278 28.21 -13.38 36.42
N GLY A 279 29.38 -12.87 36.00
CA GLY A 279 30.64 -13.60 36.15
C GLY A 279 31.05 -13.76 37.61
N GLU A 280 30.87 -12.75 38.44
CA GLU A 280 31.11 -12.82 39.88
C GLU A 280 30.12 -13.76 40.57
N LEU A 281 28.84 -13.71 40.19
CA LEU A 281 27.81 -14.61 40.71
C LEU A 281 28.11 -16.08 40.39
N GLU A 282 28.49 -16.38 39.14
CA GLU A 282 28.86 -17.73 38.72
C GLU A 282 30.15 -18.21 39.40
N ARG A 283 31.16 -17.33 39.57
CA ARG A 283 32.39 -17.66 40.31
C ARG A 283 32.14 -17.89 41.80
N GLY A 284 31.29 -17.08 42.42
CA GLY A 284 30.99 -17.14 43.86
C GLY A 284 30.14 -18.36 44.24
N THR A 285 29.26 -18.82 43.35
CA THR A 285 28.41 -20.01 43.58
C THR A 285 28.99 -21.30 42.99
N GLY A 286 29.94 -21.20 42.04
CA GLY A 286 30.45 -22.34 41.27
C GLY A 286 29.44 -22.92 40.28
N MET A 287 28.34 -22.22 40.01
CA MET A 287 27.24 -22.67 39.14
C MET A 287 27.06 -21.73 37.95
N ARG A 288 26.45 -22.23 36.88
CA ARG A 288 26.16 -21.45 35.66
C ARG A 288 24.72 -20.92 35.69
N PHE A 289 24.55 -19.69 35.20
CA PHE A 289 23.26 -18.98 35.09
C PHE A 289 23.10 -18.23 33.77
N GLY A 290 24.11 -18.18 32.90
CA GLY A 290 24.04 -17.46 31.62
C GLY A 290 22.90 -17.89 30.67
N ARG A 291 22.48 -19.16 30.74
CA ARG A 291 21.38 -19.70 29.92
C ARG A 291 20.17 -20.11 30.77
N ASN A 292 18.97 -20.00 30.21
CA ASN A 292 17.74 -20.31 30.93
C ASN A 292 17.67 -21.76 31.45
N ASP A 293 18.17 -22.74 30.69
CA ASP A 293 18.24 -24.14 31.11
C ASP A 293 19.11 -24.31 32.36
N ASP A 294 20.25 -23.65 32.41
CA ASP A 294 21.12 -23.61 33.59
C ASP A 294 20.44 -22.92 34.79
N ARG A 295 19.70 -21.82 34.56
CA ARG A 295 18.95 -21.12 35.61
C ARG A 295 17.80 -21.95 36.18
N VAL A 296 17.05 -22.63 35.32
CA VAL A 296 15.93 -23.50 35.74
C VAL A 296 16.47 -24.64 36.59
N LYS A 297 17.59 -25.26 36.19
CA LYS A 297 18.25 -26.33 36.94
C LYS A 297 18.78 -25.86 38.30
N ASN A 298 19.35 -24.66 38.37
CA ASN A 298 20.01 -24.13 39.56
C ASN A 298 19.14 -23.09 40.32
N ARG A 299 17.82 -23.10 40.11
CA ARG A 299 16.91 -22.04 40.59
C ARG A 299 16.92 -21.87 42.11
N ASP A 300 17.05 -22.96 42.85
CA ASP A 300 17.02 -22.96 44.32
C ASP A 300 18.28 -22.28 44.91
N VAL A 301 19.35 -22.13 44.11
CA VAL A 301 20.58 -21.39 44.46
C VAL A 301 20.55 -19.96 43.90
N LEU A 302 20.06 -19.78 42.66
CA LEU A 302 20.01 -18.47 42.01
C LEU A 302 19.07 -17.50 42.74
N ILE A 303 17.86 -17.97 43.10
CA ILE A 303 16.80 -17.12 43.67
C ILE A 303 17.22 -16.47 45.00
N PRO A 304 17.81 -17.18 45.98
CA PRO A 304 18.24 -16.56 47.24
C PRO A 304 19.46 -15.63 47.11
N VAL A 305 20.38 -15.92 46.18
CA VAL A 305 21.67 -15.21 46.07
C VAL A 305 21.55 -13.96 45.23
N ALA A 306 20.73 -13.97 44.18
CA ALA A 306 20.61 -12.81 43.30
C ALA A 306 19.66 -11.72 43.83
N LEU A 307 18.82 -11.98 44.86
CA LEU A 307 17.64 -11.14 45.10
C LEU A 307 17.18 -10.88 46.56
N PRO A 308 18.02 -10.37 47.46
CA PRO A 308 17.54 -9.51 48.54
C PRO A 308 17.37 -8.08 47.98
N VAL A 309 16.18 -7.74 47.46
CA VAL A 309 16.00 -6.44 46.82
C VAL A 309 16.03 -5.30 47.84
N GLU A 310 16.84 -4.27 47.58
CA GLU A 310 16.95 -3.06 48.41
C GLU A 310 15.63 -2.26 48.46
N ASP A 311 15.58 -1.20 49.27
CA ASP A 311 14.36 -0.47 49.62
C ASP A 311 13.52 -0.03 48.41
N GLU A 312 12.18 -0.01 48.58
CA GLU A 312 11.17 0.32 47.54
C GLU A 312 11.54 1.52 46.62
N PRO A 313 12.15 2.62 47.10
CA PRO A 313 12.54 3.75 46.25
C PRO A 313 13.68 3.49 45.25
N GLU A 314 14.59 2.55 45.51
CA GLU A 314 15.68 2.24 44.58
C GLU A 314 15.20 1.37 43.42
N LEU A 315 14.26 0.46 43.69
CA LEU A 315 13.56 -0.30 42.67
C LEU A 315 12.72 0.57 41.74
N VAL A 316 12.09 1.62 42.26
CA VAL A 316 11.36 2.60 41.45
C VAL A 316 12.30 3.29 40.47
N LYS A 317 13.51 3.69 40.90
CA LYS A 317 14.53 4.26 40.01
C LYS A 317 14.98 3.27 38.92
N VAL A 318 15.09 1.98 39.27
CA VAL A 318 15.42 0.92 38.30
C VAL A 318 14.31 0.75 37.26
N CYS A 319 13.03 0.73 37.67
CA CYS A 319 11.88 0.63 36.77
C CYS A 319 11.71 1.87 35.87
N GLU A 320 12.03 3.06 36.40
CA GLU A 320 12.03 4.33 35.65
C GLU A 320 13.12 4.38 34.59
N GLY A 321 14.32 3.83 34.88
CA GLY A 321 15.41 3.71 33.89
C GLY A 321 15.10 2.72 32.76
N LEU A 322 14.34 1.66 33.05
CA LEU A 322 13.90 0.69 32.05
C LEU A 322 12.72 1.16 31.18
N GLY A 323 12.18 2.37 31.41
CA GLY A 323 11.06 2.94 30.66
C GLY A 323 9.70 2.30 30.95
N THR A 324 9.56 1.60 32.08
CA THR A 324 8.32 0.97 32.54
C THR A 324 7.56 1.88 33.53
N GLU A 325 6.27 2.14 33.29
CA GLU A 325 5.43 2.89 34.25
C GLU A 325 4.95 2.01 35.42
N LEU A 326 4.94 2.58 36.62
CA LEU A 326 4.29 2.02 37.81
C LEU A 326 2.76 2.01 37.64
N THR A 327 2.18 0.91 37.18
CA THR A 327 0.72 0.80 37.05
C THR A 327 0.07 0.30 38.35
N GLY A 328 -0.01 1.17 39.36
CA GLY A 328 -0.85 0.94 40.54
C GLY A 328 -2.11 1.81 40.50
N ARG A 329 -3.30 1.23 40.27
CA ARG A 329 -4.57 1.95 40.48
C ARG A 329 -4.95 1.93 41.97
N PRO A 330 -5.30 3.07 42.60
CA PRO A 330 -5.93 3.05 43.91
C PRO A 330 -7.34 2.45 43.79
N GLY A 331 -7.64 1.41 44.56
CA GLY A 331 -9.03 0.97 44.76
C GLY A 331 -9.32 -0.53 44.79
N VAL A 332 -8.35 -1.42 44.60
CA VAL A 332 -8.53 -2.87 44.84
C VAL A 332 -7.61 -3.29 45.98
N ALA A 333 -8.16 -3.86 47.04
CA ALA A 333 -7.42 -4.28 48.22
C ALA A 333 -6.54 -5.50 47.90
N GLY A 334 -5.30 -5.22 47.47
CA GLY A 334 -4.21 -6.18 47.27
C GLY A 334 -2.92 -5.36 47.13
N GLY A 335 -1.82 -5.81 47.74
CA GLY A 335 -0.56 -5.05 47.82
C GLY A 335 -0.05 -4.51 46.48
N ARG A 336 0.78 -3.46 46.52
CA ARG A 336 1.39 -2.87 45.32
C ARG A 336 2.23 -3.94 44.61
N VAL A 337 1.86 -4.28 43.38
CA VAL A 337 2.58 -5.23 42.52
C VAL A 337 3.36 -4.42 41.48
N PHE A 338 4.69 -4.56 41.47
CA PHE A 338 5.56 -3.95 40.47
C PHE A 338 5.79 -4.98 39.35
N THR A 339 5.44 -4.67 38.11
CA THR A 339 5.61 -5.60 36.99
C THR A 339 6.56 -5.03 35.95
N ASN A 340 7.61 -5.77 35.60
CA ASN A 340 8.44 -5.49 34.44
C ASN A 340 7.86 -6.21 33.19
N ASP A 341 6.71 -5.75 32.67
CA ASP A 341 6.19 -6.24 31.37
C ASP A 341 6.65 -5.28 30.26
N LEU A 342 7.82 -5.59 29.69
CA LEU A 342 8.51 -4.79 28.68
C LEU A 342 7.88 -4.86 27.27
N ARG A 343 6.69 -5.45 27.06
CA ARG A 343 6.11 -5.54 25.69
C ARG A 343 4.61 -5.22 25.54
N GLN A 344 3.77 -5.29 26.56
CA GLN A 344 2.30 -5.18 26.34
C GLN A 344 1.67 -3.77 26.35
N THR A 345 2.38 -2.69 26.62
CA THR A 345 1.80 -1.33 26.61
C THR A 345 1.78 -0.65 25.24
N MET A 346 2.10 -1.36 24.15
CA MET A 346 2.30 -0.76 22.82
C MET A 346 1.09 -0.79 21.86
N SER A 347 -0.02 -1.46 22.18
CA SER A 347 -1.20 -1.52 21.27
C SER A 347 -2.40 -0.66 21.67
N GLY A 348 -2.42 -0.10 22.88
CA GLY A 348 -3.62 0.55 23.44
C GLY A 348 -3.60 2.08 23.54
N PHE A 349 -2.48 2.75 23.30
CA PHE A 349 -2.31 4.18 23.67
C PHE A 349 -1.70 5.05 22.57
N THR A 350 -1.92 4.74 21.29
CA THR A 350 -1.43 5.57 20.17
C THR A 350 -2.32 6.76 19.81
N ASN A 351 -3.30 7.13 20.63
CA ASN A 351 -4.04 8.38 20.46
C ASN A 351 -4.24 9.08 21.82
N LYS A 352 -3.56 10.21 22.00
CA LYS A 352 -3.62 11.16 23.13
C LYS A 352 -2.61 10.92 24.26
N THR A 353 -1.34 11.20 23.98
CA THR A 353 -0.47 12.19 24.66
C THR A 353 0.92 11.98 24.06
N GLY A 354 1.54 13.05 23.54
CA GLY A 354 2.80 12.95 22.80
C GLY A 354 4.00 12.63 23.71
N PHE A 355 4.09 11.39 24.18
CA PHE A 355 5.22 10.90 24.97
C PHE A 355 5.89 9.74 24.22
N THR A 356 7.18 9.89 23.96
CA THR A 356 8.04 8.90 23.32
C THR A 356 8.87 8.20 24.40
N PRO A 357 8.82 6.86 24.52
CA PRO A 357 9.54 6.15 25.57
C PRO A 357 11.05 6.30 25.35
N LYS A 358 11.74 6.85 26.35
CA LYS A 358 13.20 6.73 26.47
C LYS A 358 13.46 5.33 27.02
N PHE A 359 13.95 4.45 26.16
CA PHE A 359 14.66 3.25 26.59
C PHE A 359 16.11 3.67 26.80
N ASP A 360 16.68 3.37 27.96
CA ASP A 360 18.07 3.64 28.29
C ASP A 360 19.01 2.82 27.38
N VAL A 361 19.24 3.40 26.21
CA VAL A 361 20.55 3.56 25.58
C VAL A 361 21.66 3.46 26.65
N HIS A 362 22.70 2.65 26.38
CA HIS A 362 23.99 2.71 27.08
C HIS A 362 24.27 4.17 27.49
N PRO A 363 24.63 4.48 28.75
CA PRO A 363 24.68 5.85 29.29
C PRO A 363 25.53 6.84 28.45
N ASP A 364 26.38 6.30 27.57
CA ASP A 364 27.25 7.00 26.63
C ASP A 364 26.81 6.97 25.14
N MET A 365 25.60 6.52 24.78
CA MET A 365 25.14 6.61 23.39
C MET A 365 25.04 8.09 22.98
N PRO A 366 25.68 8.48 21.86
CA PRO A 366 25.61 9.86 21.40
C PRO A 366 24.15 10.23 21.11
N LYS A 367 23.67 11.28 21.76
CA LYS A 367 22.34 11.83 21.50
C LYS A 367 22.28 12.29 20.05
N TRP A 368 21.24 11.84 19.33
CA TRP A 368 20.95 12.38 18.01
C TRP A 368 20.84 13.90 18.08
N CYS A 369 21.64 14.57 17.26
CA CYS A 369 21.71 16.02 17.18
C CYS A 369 20.83 16.49 16.01
N TYR A 370 19.88 17.36 16.31
CA TYR A 370 19.07 17.98 15.28
C TYR A 370 19.95 18.86 14.37
N PRO A 371 19.85 18.76 13.03
CA PRO A 371 20.67 19.58 12.13
C PRO A 371 20.24 21.06 12.22
N THR A 372 21.07 21.92 12.81
CA THR A 372 20.87 23.39 12.85
C THR A 372 22.01 24.13 12.16
N THR A 373 21.69 25.24 11.48
CA THR A 373 22.66 26.15 10.84
C THR A 373 23.41 27.04 11.83
N GLU A 374 22.94 27.15 13.08
CA GLU A 374 23.60 27.87 14.16
C GLU A 374 24.22 26.88 15.15
N GLN A 375 25.53 26.64 14.99
CA GLN A 375 26.35 26.10 16.06
C GLN A 375 26.48 27.15 17.18
N LYS A 376 25.46 27.29 18.05
CA LYS A 376 25.48 27.83 19.42
C LYS A 376 24.07 28.23 19.87
N GLU A 377 23.23 27.24 20.18
CA GLU A 377 22.24 27.33 21.27
C GLU A 377 21.65 25.94 21.48
N GLU A 378 21.74 25.43 22.71
CA GLU A 378 21.31 24.10 23.08
C GLU A 378 19.81 23.87 22.81
N ASN A 379 19.49 22.76 22.13
CA ASN A 379 18.22 22.04 22.26
C ASN A 379 16.90 22.83 22.15
N ARG A 380 16.74 23.73 21.17
CA ARG A 380 15.40 24.21 20.80
C ARG A 380 14.88 23.50 19.54
N GLN A 381 13.99 22.54 19.75
CA GLN A 381 13.08 22.08 18.69
C GLN A 381 12.20 23.28 18.25
N PRO A 382 11.96 23.49 16.95
CA PRO A 382 11.07 24.56 16.51
C PRO A 382 9.68 24.39 17.13
N GLU A 383 9.15 25.48 17.70
CA GLU A 383 7.82 25.50 18.32
C GLU A 383 6.72 25.12 17.30
N ARG A 384 5.67 24.47 17.83
CA ARG A 384 4.50 23.91 17.11
C ARG A 384 4.15 24.66 15.81
N GLY A 385 4.61 24.10 14.69
CA GLY A 385 4.22 24.45 13.32
C GLY A 385 4.17 23.20 12.44
N GLU A 386 3.46 23.28 11.32
CA GLU A 386 3.16 22.19 10.38
C GLU A 386 4.39 21.70 9.55
N VAL A 387 5.47 21.28 10.21
CA VAL A 387 6.71 20.81 9.57
C VAL A 387 6.63 19.32 9.20
N LEU A 388 7.25 18.91 8.09
CA LEU A 388 7.40 17.51 7.70
C LEU A 388 8.12 16.73 8.81
N LYS A 389 7.57 15.60 9.21
CA LYS A 389 8.17 14.66 10.16
C LYS A 389 8.52 13.36 9.44
N VAL A 390 9.65 12.77 9.81
CA VAL A 390 10.14 11.51 9.23
C VAL A 390 10.45 10.54 10.36
N MET A 391 10.07 9.28 10.20
CA MET A 391 10.46 8.20 11.11
C MET A 391 11.96 7.95 10.97
N ASN A 392 12.74 8.37 11.97
CA ASN A 392 14.18 8.15 11.98
C ASN A 392 14.53 6.89 12.76
N SER A 393 15.22 5.96 12.12
CA SER A 393 15.59 4.68 12.74
C SER A 393 16.62 4.82 13.86
N LEU A 394 17.42 5.90 13.85
CA LEU A 394 18.33 6.22 14.96
C LEU A 394 17.56 6.56 16.25
N THR A 395 16.51 7.38 16.13
CA THR A 395 15.72 7.83 17.30
C THR A 395 14.54 6.91 17.59
N ARG A 396 14.17 6.02 16.65
CA ARG A 396 12.97 5.16 16.67
C ARG A 396 11.66 5.94 16.77
N THR A 397 11.70 7.21 16.40
CA THR A 397 10.61 8.17 16.60
C THR A 397 10.49 9.10 15.39
N LYS A 398 9.32 9.71 15.22
CA LYS A 398 9.10 10.72 14.18
C LYS A 398 9.75 12.03 14.61
N VAL A 399 10.75 12.48 13.87
CA VAL A 399 11.47 13.73 14.13
C VAL A 399 11.19 14.74 13.00
N PRO A 400 11.22 16.06 13.27
CA PRO A 400 11.12 17.06 12.21
C PRO A 400 12.26 16.91 11.21
N PHE A 401 11.95 17.09 9.93
CA PHE A 401 12.90 16.98 8.84
C PHE A 401 13.49 18.34 8.48
N GLN A 402 14.82 18.40 8.41
CA GLN A 402 15.58 19.55 7.94
C GLN A 402 16.91 19.09 7.34
N THR A 403 17.38 19.78 6.32
CA THR A 403 18.68 19.52 5.67
C THR A 403 19.85 19.96 6.54
N SER A 404 20.98 19.28 6.39
CA SER A 404 22.21 19.47 7.18
C SER A 404 22.77 20.89 7.12
N ASP A 405 22.59 21.57 5.99
CA ASP A 405 23.06 22.93 5.74
C ASP A 405 21.92 23.96 5.77
N GLY A 406 20.71 23.56 6.18
CA GLY A 406 19.51 24.39 6.15
C GLY A 406 19.07 24.82 4.75
N SER A 407 19.67 24.28 3.69
CA SER A 407 19.29 24.54 2.30
C SER A 407 18.02 23.76 1.91
N ASN A 408 17.55 23.96 0.68
CA ASN A 408 16.48 23.15 0.13
C ASN A 408 17.00 21.87 -0.56
N THR A 409 18.31 21.59 -0.48
CA THR A 409 18.94 20.45 -1.14
C THR A 409 19.10 19.28 -0.17
N VAL A 410 18.51 18.14 -0.52
CA VAL A 410 18.58 16.89 0.25
C VAL A 410 19.62 15.96 -0.37
N ARG A 411 20.65 15.63 0.39
CA ARG A 411 21.67 14.63 0.04
C ARG A 411 21.22 13.26 0.52
N TRP A 412 20.88 12.37 -0.41
CA TRP A 412 20.33 11.06 -0.09
C TRP A 412 21.22 9.95 -0.67
N TYR A 413 21.66 9.01 0.17
CA TYR A 413 22.23 7.73 -0.25
C TYR A 413 21.31 6.54 0.01
N MET A 414 21.20 5.63 -0.94
CA MET A 414 20.40 4.41 -0.83
C MET A 414 21.21 3.18 -1.20
N CYS A 415 21.16 2.13 -0.37
CA CYS A 415 21.82 0.87 -0.69
C CYS A 415 21.14 0.20 -1.88
N GLY A 416 21.93 -0.09 -2.92
CA GLY A 416 21.49 -0.78 -4.11
C GLY A 416 21.67 -2.30 -4.03
N PRO A 417 21.29 -3.01 -5.09
CA PRO A 417 21.25 -4.47 -5.09
C PRO A 417 22.63 -5.11 -5.27
N THR A 418 22.75 -6.36 -4.81
CA THR A 418 23.78 -7.30 -5.26
C THR A 418 23.34 -7.95 -6.57
N VAL A 419 24.08 -7.69 -7.65
CA VAL A 419 23.68 -8.06 -9.03
C VAL A 419 24.14 -9.46 -9.42
N TYR A 420 23.67 -10.48 -8.70
CA TYR A 420 24.00 -11.89 -8.98
C TYR A 420 22.84 -12.69 -9.61
N ASP A 421 21.60 -12.22 -9.48
CA ASP A 421 20.40 -12.92 -9.94
C ASP A 421 19.21 -11.96 -10.05
N ALA A 422 18.12 -12.37 -10.71
CA ALA A 422 16.93 -11.56 -10.98
C ALA A 422 16.35 -10.86 -9.74
N SER A 423 15.83 -9.65 -9.91
CA SER A 423 15.16 -8.90 -8.84
C SER A 423 13.76 -9.45 -8.57
N HIS A 424 13.29 -9.24 -7.35
CA HIS A 424 12.02 -9.78 -6.85
C HIS A 424 11.16 -8.71 -6.19
N MET A 425 9.91 -9.05 -5.87
CA MET A 425 8.94 -8.10 -5.30
C MET A 425 9.40 -7.43 -4.00
N GLY A 426 10.22 -8.10 -3.17
CA GLY A 426 10.91 -7.44 -2.05
C GLY A 426 11.79 -6.25 -2.47
N HIS A 427 12.56 -6.35 -3.56
CA HIS A 427 13.33 -5.22 -4.12
C HIS A 427 12.38 -4.12 -4.63
N ALA A 428 11.29 -4.51 -5.33
CA ALA A 428 10.29 -3.56 -5.78
C ALA A 428 9.70 -2.76 -4.60
N ARG A 429 9.38 -3.42 -3.49
CA ARG A 429 8.86 -2.76 -2.28
C ARG A 429 9.81 -1.67 -1.76
N THR A 430 11.10 -1.96 -1.69
CA THR A 430 12.12 -1.01 -1.23
C THR A 430 12.29 0.15 -2.21
N TYR A 431 12.65 -0.12 -3.47
CA TYR A 431 13.01 0.92 -4.42
C TYR A 431 11.81 1.76 -4.88
N LEU A 432 10.64 1.13 -5.05
CA LEU A 432 9.41 1.85 -5.39
C LEU A 432 8.91 2.67 -4.18
N GLY A 433 9.03 2.15 -2.96
CA GLY A 433 8.70 2.89 -1.74
C GLY A 433 9.54 4.17 -1.59
N PHE A 434 10.86 4.07 -1.83
CA PHE A 434 11.73 5.24 -1.80
C PHE A 434 11.56 6.17 -2.99
N ASP A 435 11.22 5.67 -4.19
CA ASP A 435 10.80 6.50 -5.33
C ASP A 435 9.59 7.38 -4.97
N ILE A 436 8.57 6.80 -4.32
CA ILE A 436 7.39 7.56 -3.85
C ILE A 436 7.82 8.65 -2.87
N ILE A 437 8.66 8.34 -1.88
CA ILE A 437 9.15 9.33 -0.91
C ILE A 437 9.95 10.44 -1.62
N ARG A 438 10.85 10.08 -2.53
CA ARG A 438 11.62 11.04 -3.34
C ARG A 438 10.70 11.97 -4.11
N ARG A 439 9.69 11.44 -4.79
CA ARG A 439 8.72 12.25 -5.53
C ARG A 439 7.86 13.13 -4.63
N VAL A 440 7.51 12.69 -3.42
CA VAL A 440 6.81 13.53 -2.43
C VAL A 440 7.70 14.69 -1.98
N LEU A 441 8.98 14.42 -1.69
CA LEU A 441 9.94 15.47 -1.35
C LEU A 441 10.09 16.49 -2.48
N VAL A 442 10.27 16.02 -3.73
CA VAL A 442 10.51 16.89 -4.89
C VAL A 442 9.24 17.61 -5.36
N ASN A 443 8.14 16.88 -5.59
CA ASN A 443 6.97 17.41 -6.30
C ASN A 443 5.88 17.97 -5.38
N TYR A 444 5.94 17.67 -4.07
CA TYR A 444 4.98 18.18 -3.09
C TYR A 444 5.60 19.17 -2.12
N PHE A 445 6.76 18.83 -1.54
CA PHE A 445 7.49 19.70 -0.61
C PHE A 445 8.52 20.61 -1.30
N ASN A 446 8.74 20.44 -2.61
CA ASN A 446 9.66 21.24 -3.42
C ASN A 446 11.14 21.16 -2.99
N TYR A 447 11.58 20.07 -2.35
CA TYR A 447 13.00 19.85 -2.08
C TYR A 447 13.77 19.48 -3.35
N ASP A 448 15.02 19.91 -3.44
CA ASP A 448 15.97 19.47 -4.46
C ASP A 448 16.70 18.22 -3.99
N VAL A 449 16.33 17.04 -4.47
CA VAL A 449 16.87 15.76 -3.97
C VAL A 449 17.94 15.24 -4.91
N THR A 450 19.17 15.11 -4.41
CA THR A 450 20.25 14.37 -5.07
C THR A 450 20.36 12.97 -4.47
N LEU A 451 19.98 11.95 -5.23
CA LEU A 451 20.01 10.54 -4.84
C LEU A 451 21.23 9.83 -5.45
N CYS A 452 22.10 9.31 -4.58
CA CYS A 452 23.16 8.37 -4.93
C CYS A 452 22.75 6.94 -4.55
N MET A 453 22.99 5.98 -5.43
CA MET A 453 22.75 4.56 -5.18
C MET A 453 23.91 3.74 -5.69
N ASN A 454 24.43 2.81 -4.88
CA ASN A 454 25.48 1.92 -5.34
C ASN A 454 24.92 0.71 -6.13
N ILE A 455 25.81 -0.05 -6.74
CA ILE A 455 25.58 -1.39 -7.27
C ILE A 455 26.68 -2.28 -6.71
N THR A 456 26.31 -3.33 -5.98
CA THR A 456 27.28 -4.30 -5.48
C THR A 456 27.56 -5.31 -6.58
N ASP A 457 28.60 -5.03 -7.38
CA ASP A 457 29.07 -5.86 -8.50
C ASP A 457 30.28 -6.75 -8.17
N ILE A 458 30.69 -6.76 -6.90
CA ILE A 458 31.68 -7.69 -6.32
C ILE A 458 31.12 -8.23 -5.01
N ASP A 459 30.89 -9.55 -4.94
CA ASP A 459 30.39 -10.26 -3.75
C ASP A 459 30.56 -11.78 -3.92
N ASP A 460 30.57 -12.53 -2.82
CA ASP A 460 30.62 -13.99 -2.80
C ASP A 460 29.49 -14.64 -3.60
N LYS A 461 28.28 -14.08 -3.55
CA LYS A 461 27.13 -14.57 -4.32
C LYS A 461 27.34 -14.45 -5.82
N ILE A 462 28.03 -13.39 -6.27
CA ILE A 462 28.37 -13.17 -7.68
C ILE A 462 29.43 -14.17 -8.11
N ILE A 463 30.46 -14.38 -7.30
CA ILE A 463 31.54 -15.34 -7.58
C ILE A 463 30.98 -16.77 -7.68
N ASN A 464 30.16 -17.18 -6.71
CA ASN A 464 29.56 -18.51 -6.71
C ASN A 464 28.66 -18.71 -7.92
N ARG A 465 27.80 -17.73 -8.26
CA ARG A 465 26.90 -17.81 -9.41
C ARG A 465 27.65 -17.74 -10.75
N SER A 466 28.77 -17.02 -10.81
CA SER A 466 29.67 -16.94 -11.96
C SER A 466 30.29 -18.30 -12.25
N ASN A 467 30.79 -18.98 -11.21
CA ASN A 467 31.33 -20.34 -11.30
C ASN A 467 30.26 -21.36 -11.72
N GLU A 468 29.06 -21.29 -11.13
CA GLU A 468 27.92 -22.16 -11.50
C GLU A 468 27.54 -22.05 -12.98
N ARG A 469 27.63 -20.85 -13.57
CA ARG A 469 27.22 -20.58 -14.95
C ARG A 469 28.36 -20.63 -15.97
N GLY A 470 29.61 -20.71 -15.53
CA GLY A 470 30.78 -20.63 -16.42
C GLY A 470 30.92 -19.28 -17.13
N VAL A 471 30.46 -18.19 -16.51
CA VAL A 471 30.49 -16.82 -17.08
C VAL A 471 31.36 -15.93 -16.19
N PRO A 472 32.23 -15.05 -16.73
CA PRO A 472 33.03 -14.13 -15.91
C PRO A 472 32.17 -13.26 -14.96
N THR A 473 32.65 -13.03 -13.74
CA THR A 473 31.94 -12.27 -12.69
C THR A 473 31.48 -10.90 -13.16
N GLU A 474 32.35 -10.15 -13.83
CA GLU A 474 32.03 -8.82 -14.38
C GLU A 474 30.90 -8.90 -15.42
N THR A 475 30.95 -9.88 -16.31
CA THR A 475 29.91 -10.07 -17.34
C THR A 475 28.57 -10.45 -16.70
N LEU A 476 28.60 -11.33 -15.69
CA LEU A 476 27.40 -11.72 -14.93
C LEU A 476 26.81 -10.51 -14.19
N ALA A 477 27.64 -9.74 -13.49
CA ALA A 477 27.21 -8.58 -12.73
C ALA A 477 26.62 -7.49 -13.63
N ARG A 478 27.26 -7.19 -14.78
CA ARG A 478 26.75 -6.23 -15.76
C ARG A 478 25.43 -6.66 -16.39
N HIS A 479 25.27 -7.96 -16.64
CA HIS A 479 24.00 -8.51 -17.13
C HIS A 479 22.87 -8.25 -16.14
N TRP A 480 23.05 -8.63 -14.87
CA TRP A 480 22.00 -8.47 -13.85
C TRP A 480 21.80 -7.01 -13.41
N GLU A 481 22.84 -6.17 -13.49
CA GLU A 481 22.70 -4.72 -13.34
C GLU A 481 21.74 -4.17 -14.39
N LYS A 482 21.92 -4.53 -15.66
CA LYS A 482 21.04 -4.10 -16.75
C LYS A 482 19.60 -4.59 -16.55
N GLU A 483 19.42 -5.84 -16.13
CA GLU A 483 18.09 -6.41 -15.85
C GLU A 483 17.41 -5.72 -14.66
N PHE A 484 18.13 -5.48 -13.57
CA PHE A 484 17.61 -4.72 -12.43
C PHE A 484 17.14 -3.32 -12.84
N LEU A 485 17.95 -2.63 -13.64
CA LEU A 485 17.64 -1.30 -14.12
C LEU A 485 16.41 -1.29 -15.05
N LYS A 486 16.26 -2.32 -15.88
CA LYS A 486 15.07 -2.53 -16.70
C LYS A 486 13.83 -2.79 -15.83
N ASP A 487 13.95 -3.61 -14.78
CA ASP A 487 12.86 -3.85 -13.82
C ASP A 487 12.41 -2.54 -13.15
N MET A 488 13.36 -1.67 -12.79
CA MET A 488 13.04 -0.36 -12.22
C MET A 488 12.32 0.56 -13.23
N ASP A 489 12.74 0.55 -14.50
CA ASP A 489 12.07 1.31 -15.57
C ASP A 489 10.65 0.80 -15.81
N ASP A 490 10.45 -0.52 -15.86
CA ASP A 490 9.13 -1.14 -16.09
C ASP A 490 8.16 -0.84 -14.92
N LEU A 491 8.69 -0.64 -13.71
CA LEU A 491 7.93 -0.16 -12.55
C LEU A 491 7.76 1.38 -12.53
N GLY A 492 8.43 2.10 -13.43
CA GLY A 492 8.43 3.55 -13.53
C GLY A 492 9.17 4.25 -12.38
N VAL A 493 10.17 3.61 -11.78
CA VAL A 493 11.03 4.18 -10.74
C VAL A 493 12.01 5.17 -11.38
N VAL A 494 12.14 6.37 -10.82
CA VAL A 494 13.10 7.36 -11.35
C VAL A 494 14.52 6.88 -11.07
N ARG A 495 15.40 6.95 -12.07
CA ARG A 495 16.81 6.60 -11.91
C ARG A 495 17.48 7.45 -10.82
N PRO A 496 18.42 6.88 -10.04
CA PRO A 496 19.29 7.68 -9.18
C PRO A 496 20.07 8.70 -10.01
N ASP A 497 20.36 9.86 -9.42
CA ASP A 497 21.15 10.91 -10.08
C ASP A 497 22.61 10.48 -10.23
N VAL A 498 23.09 9.69 -9.26
CA VAL A 498 24.43 9.12 -9.24
C VAL A 498 24.33 7.62 -8.98
N MET A 499 24.95 6.82 -9.84
CA MET A 499 25.08 5.37 -9.68
C MET A 499 26.54 4.95 -9.61
N THR A 500 26.87 4.07 -8.68
CA THR A 500 28.26 3.79 -8.33
C THR A 500 28.51 2.30 -8.15
N ARG A 501 29.52 1.75 -8.80
CA ARG A 501 29.80 0.31 -8.70
C ARG A 501 30.97 0.07 -7.78
N VAL A 502 30.87 -0.94 -6.91
CA VAL A 502 31.95 -1.26 -5.96
C VAL A 502 33.29 -1.48 -6.68
N SER A 503 33.27 -2.17 -7.83
CA SER A 503 34.46 -2.43 -8.64
C SER A 503 35.21 -1.17 -9.12
N GLU A 504 34.51 -0.04 -9.31
CA GLU A 504 35.07 1.21 -9.82
C GLU A 504 35.80 2.02 -8.73
N PHE A 505 35.58 1.69 -7.44
CA PHE A 505 36.08 2.44 -6.29
C PHE A 505 37.05 1.64 -5.41
N MET A 506 37.62 0.55 -5.94
CA MET A 506 38.59 -0.28 -5.22
C MET A 506 39.82 0.49 -4.69
N PRO A 507 40.44 1.44 -5.44
CA PRO A 507 41.54 2.23 -4.90
C PRO A 507 41.15 3.01 -3.65
N GLU A 508 39.98 3.66 -3.65
CA GLU A 508 39.47 4.41 -2.51
C GLU A 508 39.10 3.49 -1.34
N ILE A 509 38.53 2.30 -1.62
CA ILE A 509 38.32 1.22 -0.64
C ILE A 509 39.60 0.86 0.08
N THR A 510 40.68 0.59 -0.66
CA THR A 510 41.96 0.23 -0.05
C THR A 510 42.55 1.37 0.78
N SER A 511 42.51 2.61 0.28
CA SER A 511 43.00 3.79 1.01
C SER A 511 42.23 4.04 2.31
N TYR A 512 40.92 3.84 2.27
CA TYR A 512 40.04 4.00 3.43
C TYR A 512 40.34 2.95 4.51
N ILE A 513 40.51 1.69 4.11
CA ILE A 513 40.92 0.61 5.02
C ILE A 513 42.28 0.92 5.65
N SER A 514 43.25 1.39 4.86
CA SER A 514 44.56 1.81 5.39
C SER A 514 44.43 2.92 6.44
N THR A 515 43.47 3.83 6.27
CA THR A 515 43.19 4.89 7.25
C THR A 515 42.65 4.31 8.56
N LEU A 516 41.71 3.36 8.49
CA LEU A 516 41.18 2.68 9.68
C LEU A 516 42.27 1.88 10.43
N ILE A 517 43.18 1.21 9.70
CA ILE A 517 44.33 0.53 10.31
C ILE A 517 45.23 1.57 11.00
N SER A 518 45.54 2.69 10.35
CA SER A 518 46.40 3.73 10.93
C SER A 518 45.82 4.38 12.19
N LYS A 519 44.48 4.50 12.27
CA LYS A 519 43.75 4.94 13.46
C LYS A 519 43.58 3.84 14.50
N GLY A 520 43.99 2.62 14.17
CA GLY A 520 43.90 1.46 15.04
C GLY A 520 42.50 0.91 15.22
N TYR A 521 41.53 1.29 14.38
CA TYR A 521 40.17 0.72 14.36
C TYR A 521 40.05 -0.51 13.44
N ALA A 522 41.14 -0.90 12.78
CA ALA A 522 41.21 -2.12 12.00
C ALA A 522 42.56 -2.81 12.18
N TYR A 523 42.60 -4.13 11.99
CA TYR A 523 43.80 -4.96 12.10
C TYR A 523 43.82 -6.05 11.03
N GLU A 524 45.02 -6.49 10.66
CA GLU A 524 45.22 -7.60 9.72
C GLU A 524 45.31 -8.93 10.47
N SER A 525 44.66 -9.96 9.96
CA SER A 525 44.81 -11.34 10.44
C SER A 525 44.51 -12.33 9.29
N GLU A 526 45.35 -13.37 9.16
CA GLU A 526 45.18 -14.46 8.18
C GLU A 526 44.93 -14.00 6.73
N GLY A 527 45.61 -12.93 6.30
CA GLY A 527 45.48 -12.38 4.95
C GLY A 527 44.19 -11.58 4.68
N SER A 528 43.42 -11.28 5.73
CA SER A 528 42.23 -10.42 5.70
C SER A 528 42.40 -9.23 6.66
N VAL A 529 41.62 -8.17 6.44
CA VAL A 529 41.56 -7.01 7.34
C VAL A 529 40.20 -6.96 8.03
N TYR A 530 40.22 -6.80 9.34
CA TYR A 530 39.05 -6.79 10.20
C TYR A 530 38.92 -5.45 10.92
N PHE A 531 37.69 -5.04 11.23
CA PHE A 531 37.42 -3.86 12.04
C PHE A 531 37.29 -4.26 13.51
N ASP A 532 37.92 -3.49 14.39
CA ASP A 532 37.91 -3.73 15.82
C ASP A 532 36.72 -3.01 16.47
N VAL A 533 35.57 -3.71 16.50
CA VAL A 533 34.35 -3.22 17.15
C VAL A 533 34.58 -2.96 18.64
N GLY A 534 35.39 -3.78 19.31
CA GLY A 534 35.70 -3.65 20.72
C GLY A 534 36.43 -2.34 21.00
N LYS A 535 37.46 -2.04 20.22
CA LYS A 535 38.22 -0.79 20.32
C LYS A 535 37.44 0.42 19.85
N PHE A 536 36.58 0.29 18.85
CA PHE A 536 35.67 1.36 18.44
C PHE A 536 34.66 1.70 19.54
N HIS A 537 34.07 0.69 20.19
CA HIS A 537 33.05 0.88 21.21
C HIS A 537 33.60 1.28 22.59
N LYS A 538 34.79 0.77 22.97
CA LYS A 538 35.43 1.02 24.27
C LYS A 538 36.53 2.09 24.23
N GLY A 539 36.77 2.71 23.07
CA GLY A 539 37.84 3.68 22.87
C GLY A 539 37.58 5.02 23.58
N GLU A 540 38.66 5.75 23.86
CA GLU A 540 38.63 7.04 24.58
C GLU A 540 37.86 8.16 23.83
N GLU A 541 37.57 7.97 22.52
CA GLU A 541 36.81 8.92 21.69
C GLU A 541 35.28 8.87 21.93
N GLY A 542 34.77 7.86 22.65
CA GLY A 542 33.36 7.74 23.05
C GLY A 542 32.42 7.51 21.86
N HIS A 543 32.75 6.54 21.00
CA HIS A 543 31.89 6.06 19.91
C HIS A 543 31.05 4.86 20.37
N CYS A 544 29.91 4.61 19.70
CA CYS A 544 29.01 3.50 20.03
C CYS A 544 28.71 2.65 18.80
N TYR A 545 28.89 1.33 18.91
CA TYR A 545 28.53 0.37 17.86
C TYR A 545 27.10 -0.14 18.06
N CYS A 546 26.41 -0.49 16.97
CA CYS A 546 25.03 -0.99 17.00
C CYS A 546 23.99 0.08 17.41
N LYS A 547 24.04 1.27 16.80
CA LYS A 547 23.13 2.38 17.14
C LYS A 547 21.72 2.17 16.60
N LEU A 548 21.57 1.56 15.42
CA LEU A 548 20.26 1.32 14.79
C LEU A 548 19.51 0.18 15.47
N LEU A 549 20.20 -0.94 15.75
CA LEU A 549 19.62 -2.08 16.47
C LEU A 549 20.47 -2.52 17.68
N PRO A 550 20.50 -1.76 18.79
CA PRO A 550 21.34 -2.05 19.97
C PRO A 550 21.20 -3.46 20.51
N THR A 551 20.01 -4.05 20.43
CA THR A 551 19.71 -5.43 20.84
C THR A 551 20.43 -6.51 20.01
N ALA A 552 21.02 -6.15 18.86
CA ALA A 552 21.78 -7.07 18.01
C ALA A 552 23.26 -7.16 18.39
N MET A 553 23.74 -6.32 19.32
CA MET A 553 25.12 -6.42 19.81
C MET A 553 25.36 -7.81 20.43
N GLY A 554 26.32 -8.56 19.90
CA GLY A 554 26.65 -9.92 20.36
C GLY A 554 25.71 -11.03 19.87
N ASN A 555 24.71 -10.74 19.02
CA ASN A 555 23.79 -11.75 18.50
C ASN A 555 24.34 -12.40 17.21
N ALA A 556 24.97 -13.57 17.36
CA ALA A 556 25.56 -14.32 16.26
C ALA A 556 24.55 -14.80 15.20
N GLU A 557 23.28 -15.07 15.56
CA GLU A 557 22.26 -15.51 14.60
C GLU A 557 21.79 -14.37 13.69
N LEU A 558 21.56 -13.19 14.25
CA LEU A 558 21.19 -11.98 13.48
C LEU A 558 22.30 -11.56 12.52
N LEU A 559 23.57 -11.75 12.90
CA LEU A 559 24.74 -11.56 12.02
C LEU A 559 24.70 -12.52 10.83
N LYS A 560 24.43 -13.81 11.08
CA LYS A 560 24.33 -14.83 10.01
C LYS A 560 23.19 -14.55 9.04
N GLU A 561 22.04 -14.12 9.56
CA GLU A 561 20.86 -13.80 8.75
C GLU A 561 21.08 -12.56 7.87
N GLY A 562 21.75 -11.53 8.41
CA GLY A 562 21.98 -10.27 7.70
C GLY A 562 23.10 -10.29 6.65
N GLU A 563 24.11 -11.14 6.81
CA GLU A 563 25.23 -11.23 5.85
C GLU A 563 25.02 -12.29 4.75
N GLY A 564 24.33 -13.40 5.06
CA GLY A 564 24.10 -14.50 4.11
C GLY A 564 25.37 -15.26 3.70
N SER A 565 25.40 -16.57 3.92
CA SER A 565 26.46 -17.53 3.53
C SER A 565 27.92 -17.20 3.90
N LEU A 566 28.21 -16.15 4.67
CA LEU A 566 29.52 -15.91 5.26
C LEU A 566 29.76 -16.73 6.54
N THR A 567 29.00 -17.81 6.79
CA THR A 567 29.10 -18.62 8.02
C THR A 567 28.89 -20.15 7.92
N GLN A 568 28.85 -20.77 6.73
CA GLN A 568 28.70 -22.24 6.63
C GLN A 568 29.71 -22.89 5.66
N ASP A 569 30.72 -23.56 6.20
CA ASP A 569 30.94 -25.02 6.07
C ASP A 569 32.32 -25.44 6.63
N PHE A 570 32.36 -26.13 7.79
CA PHE A 570 33.54 -26.86 8.26
C PHE A 570 33.19 -28.34 8.43
N GLY A 571 33.30 -29.06 7.32
CA GLY A 571 33.07 -30.50 7.27
C GLY A 571 33.93 -31.21 6.22
N SER A 572 35.18 -30.80 5.99
CA SER A 572 36.07 -31.58 5.09
C SER A 572 37.59 -31.30 5.19
N VAL A 573 38.08 -30.34 5.98
CA VAL A 573 39.51 -29.94 5.94
C VAL A 573 40.44 -30.84 6.80
N TRP A 574 39.89 -31.66 7.70
CA TRP A 574 40.70 -32.58 8.52
C TRP A 574 41.36 -33.74 7.74
N GLY A 575 41.00 -33.94 6.46
CA GLY A 575 41.62 -34.94 5.58
C GLY A 575 42.96 -34.51 4.96
N LEU A 576 43.20 -33.20 4.83
CA LEU A 576 44.36 -32.65 4.08
C LEU A 576 45.56 -32.29 4.96
N ILE A 577 45.38 -32.22 6.28
CA ILE A 577 46.47 -31.92 7.24
C ILE A 577 47.37 -33.15 7.48
N LYS A 578 47.05 -34.33 6.92
CA LYS A 578 47.91 -35.52 6.99
C LYS A 578 49.03 -35.59 5.94
N SER A 579 49.07 -34.72 4.92
CA SER A 579 50.15 -34.73 3.92
C SER A 579 51.14 -33.58 4.17
N GLY A 580 52.09 -33.82 5.07
CA GLY A 580 53.05 -32.81 5.51
C GLY A 580 53.96 -32.28 4.41
N PHE A 581 54.23 -30.97 4.46
CA PHE A 581 55.44 -30.36 3.92
C PHE A 581 55.90 -29.23 4.84
N LYS A 582 57.13 -29.35 5.35
CA LYS A 582 57.86 -28.32 6.09
C LYS A 582 58.68 -27.51 5.10
N THR A 583 58.69 -26.17 5.18
CA THR A 583 59.92 -25.37 5.34
C THR A 583 59.66 -23.86 5.43
N VAL A 584 60.59 -23.22 6.14
CA VAL A 584 60.77 -21.80 6.43
C VAL A 584 61.55 -21.11 5.30
N ARG A 585 61.04 -20.01 4.72
CA ARG A 585 61.78 -18.83 4.20
C ARG A 585 60.89 -17.96 3.30
N GLY A 586 60.81 -16.64 3.58
CA GLY A 586 60.33 -15.66 2.60
C GLY A 586 59.58 -14.45 3.18
N ALA A 587 60.16 -13.73 4.14
CA ALA A 587 59.74 -12.39 4.47
C ALA A 587 60.27 -11.38 3.42
N ALA A 588 59.44 -10.39 3.08
CA ALA A 588 59.71 -9.19 2.28
C ALA A 588 59.71 -9.32 0.73
N ALA A 589 58.85 -8.47 0.13
CA ALA A 589 58.78 -8.05 -1.27
C ALA A 589 57.95 -8.91 -2.26
N MET A 590 56.74 -8.43 -2.61
CA MET A 590 56.45 -8.07 -4.00
C MET A 590 55.23 -7.13 -4.13
N VAL A 591 55.55 -5.93 -4.61
CA VAL A 591 54.72 -4.79 -4.97
C VAL A 591 54.55 -4.83 -6.51
N TYR A 592 53.33 -4.59 -7.01
CA TYR A 592 52.93 -4.33 -8.41
C TYR A 592 53.05 -5.45 -9.49
N MET A 593 51.87 -5.90 -9.93
CA MET A 593 51.37 -6.06 -11.32
C MET A 593 52.27 -6.70 -12.42
N LEU A 594 51.77 -7.78 -13.05
CA LEU A 594 51.59 -7.99 -14.52
C LEU A 594 51.84 -9.44 -14.95
N LYS A 595 50.77 -10.14 -15.40
CA LYS A 595 50.61 -10.78 -16.74
C LYS A 595 49.57 -11.91 -16.68
N GLY A 596 48.50 -11.72 -17.47
CA GLY A 596 47.68 -12.72 -18.18
C GLY A 596 47.34 -14.04 -17.48
N PHE A 597 46.04 -14.26 -17.26
CA PHE A 597 45.45 -15.55 -16.88
C PHE A 597 46.00 -16.11 -15.56
N ASP A 598 45.38 -15.76 -14.45
CA ASP A 598 44.91 -16.73 -13.46
C ASP A 598 44.20 -16.03 -12.29
N MET A 599 43.23 -16.75 -11.74
CA MET A 599 42.39 -16.34 -10.61
C MET A 599 43.24 -16.01 -9.37
N GLY A 600 42.81 -14.98 -8.65
CA GLY A 600 43.18 -14.73 -7.27
C GLY A 600 43.59 -13.28 -7.03
N LEU A 601 42.64 -12.44 -6.62
CA LEU A 601 42.81 -11.10 -6.02
C LEU A 601 41.38 -10.59 -5.67
N ILE A 602 40.83 -10.58 -4.45
CA ILE A 602 41.22 -10.90 -3.07
C ILE A 602 39.89 -11.34 -2.38
N LYS A 603 39.82 -12.50 -1.71
CA LYS A 603 38.68 -12.96 -0.84
C LYS A 603 39.10 -12.95 0.63
N PHE A 604 38.39 -12.33 1.58
CA PHE A 604 37.00 -12.50 2.08
C PHE A 604 36.89 -13.69 3.06
N GLY A 605 36.35 -13.44 4.27
CA GLY A 605 36.67 -14.20 5.49
C GLY A 605 35.99 -15.55 5.73
N LEU A 606 36.51 -16.29 6.74
CA LEU A 606 35.80 -17.13 7.73
C LEU A 606 36.76 -17.86 8.72
N SER A 607 36.57 -17.61 10.03
CA SER A 607 36.68 -18.52 11.21
C SER A 607 37.97 -18.74 12.04
N LEU A 608 37.82 -18.34 13.33
CA LEU A 608 38.23 -18.90 14.64
C LEU A 608 39.72 -18.91 15.08
N LYS A 609 39.98 -18.07 16.11
CA LYS A 609 40.63 -18.54 17.34
C LYS A 609 39.80 -18.17 18.57
N THR A 610 39.70 -19.12 19.48
CA THR A 610 39.05 -19.06 20.78
C THR A 610 39.73 -18.06 21.71
N ASP A 611 38.91 -17.49 22.61
CA ASP A 611 39.25 -16.75 23.84
C ASP A 611 39.47 -15.23 23.80
N ASP A 612 39.18 -14.52 22.70
CA ASP A 612 38.92 -13.07 22.83
C ASP A 612 38.14 -12.46 21.65
N TRP A 613 37.30 -11.47 21.99
CA TRP A 613 36.28 -10.79 21.19
C TRP A 613 36.74 -10.18 19.85
N SER A 614 36.79 -10.97 18.78
CA SER A 614 37.15 -10.50 17.43
C SER A 614 36.11 -10.92 16.37
N TYR A 615 35.39 -9.95 15.79
CA TYR A 615 34.34 -10.16 14.77
C TYR A 615 34.77 -9.65 13.37
N VAL A 616 34.22 -10.30 12.34
CA VAL A 616 34.58 -10.18 10.92
C VAL A 616 33.71 -9.12 10.21
N ILE A 617 34.32 -8.30 9.34
CA ILE A 617 33.65 -7.31 8.48
C ILE A 617 33.82 -7.70 7.01
N ALA A 618 32.73 -7.59 6.23
CA ALA A 618 32.79 -7.47 4.77
C ALA A 618 31.57 -6.67 4.23
N PRO A 619 31.71 -5.86 3.15
CA PRO A 619 32.85 -5.03 2.73
C PRO A 619 32.81 -3.60 3.33
N PHE A 620 33.87 -2.81 3.10
CA PHE A 620 34.06 -1.47 3.64
C PHE A 620 33.32 -0.40 2.81
N TRP A 621 32.05 -0.15 3.14
CA TRP A 621 31.13 0.67 2.37
C TRP A 621 31.41 2.16 2.46
N LYS A 622 31.98 2.66 3.57
CA LYS A 622 32.26 4.10 3.65
C LYS A 622 33.35 4.55 2.67
N ALA A 623 34.15 3.64 2.13
CA ALA A 623 35.07 4.00 1.08
C ALA A 623 34.39 4.14 -0.29
N VAL A 624 33.36 3.34 -0.59
CA VAL A 624 32.45 3.58 -1.71
C VAL A 624 31.68 4.86 -1.44
N ILE A 625 31.17 5.12 -0.24
CA ILE A 625 30.34 6.31 0.02
C ILE A 625 31.16 7.62 0.09
N LYS A 626 32.36 7.63 0.70
CA LYS A 626 33.29 8.77 0.66
C LYS A 626 33.92 9.00 -0.71
N SER A 627 34.15 7.94 -1.51
CA SER A 627 34.67 8.09 -2.89
C SER A 627 33.60 8.48 -3.89
N THR A 628 32.34 8.12 -3.64
CA THR A 628 31.18 8.47 -4.49
C THR A 628 30.64 9.88 -4.25
N MET A 629 30.96 10.48 -3.09
CA MET A 629 30.90 11.93 -2.91
C MET A 629 32.19 12.66 -3.32
N LYS A 630 33.19 11.96 -3.86
CA LYS A 630 34.45 12.52 -4.38
C LYS A 630 34.89 12.02 -5.78
N PRO A 631 34.03 11.68 -6.76
CA PRO A 631 34.55 11.41 -8.10
C PRO A 631 34.98 12.73 -8.77
N LYS A 632 35.96 12.65 -9.69
CA LYS A 632 36.34 13.77 -10.58
C LYS A 632 35.13 14.34 -11.36
N SER A 633 34.05 13.56 -11.55
CA SER A 633 32.79 13.99 -12.17
C SER A 633 31.90 14.83 -11.23
N VAL A 634 31.85 14.51 -9.94
CA VAL A 634 31.18 15.34 -8.91
C VAL A 634 32.00 16.60 -8.64
N TRP A 635 33.34 16.53 -8.67
CA TRP A 635 34.19 17.74 -8.65
C TRP A 635 33.98 18.63 -9.89
N GLY A 636 33.63 18.04 -11.04
CA GLY A 636 33.19 18.77 -12.25
C GLY A 636 31.86 19.51 -12.06
N LEU A 637 30.89 18.87 -11.40
CA LEU A 637 29.58 19.46 -11.05
C LEU A 637 29.67 20.47 -9.88
N ILE A 638 30.61 20.28 -8.96
CA ILE A 638 30.95 21.22 -7.87
C ILE A 638 31.69 22.45 -8.43
N LYS A 639 32.63 22.29 -9.38
CA LYS A 639 33.25 23.41 -10.11
C LYS A 639 32.28 24.18 -11.01
N SER A 640 31.25 23.51 -11.53
CA SER A 640 30.20 24.17 -12.31
C SER A 640 29.14 24.86 -11.44
N GLY A 641 29.28 24.85 -10.11
CA GLY A 641 28.36 25.51 -9.18
C GLY A 641 26.99 24.84 -9.00
N ARG A 642 26.84 23.56 -9.39
CA ARG A 642 25.55 22.82 -9.31
C ARG A 642 25.36 22.02 -8.02
N LEU A 643 26.44 21.68 -7.31
CA LEU A 643 26.42 21.01 -6.00
C LEU A 643 27.16 21.90 -5.01
N GLY A 644 26.44 22.41 -3.99
CA GLY A 644 27.01 23.26 -2.94
C GLY A 644 28.12 22.57 -2.14
N ASN A 645 28.82 23.37 -1.32
CA ASN A 645 30.04 23.00 -0.57
C ASN A 645 29.92 21.62 0.14
N PRO A 646 30.84 20.65 -0.09
CA PRO A 646 30.76 19.28 0.44
C PRO A 646 31.13 19.13 1.93
N THR A 647 31.09 20.21 2.72
CA THR A 647 31.40 20.19 4.15
C THR A 647 30.21 19.87 5.05
N GLY A 648 29.00 19.72 4.49
CA GLY A 648 27.80 19.28 5.21
C GLY A 648 27.60 17.76 5.14
N GLY A 649 27.23 17.12 6.25
CA GLY A 649 26.98 15.67 6.35
C GLY A 649 25.84 15.15 5.45
N MET A 650 25.61 13.83 5.48
CA MET A 650 24.56 13.18 4.68
C MET A 650 23.19 13.33 5.35
N ASP A 651 22.17 13.73 4.59
CA ASP A 651 20.83 13.96 5.14
C ASP A 651 20.11 12.64 5.36
N ILE A 652 19.85 11.90 4.28
CA ILE A 652 19.08 10.66 4.32
C ILE A 652 19.96 9.49 3.91
N HIS A 653 19.92 8.42 4.69
CA HIS A 653 20.41 7.12 4.30
C HIS A 653 19.29 6.09 4.37
N SER A 654 19.05 5.36 3.27
CA SER A 654 17.94 4.42 3.20
C SER A 654 18.28 3.03 2.69
N GLY A 655 17.42 2.06 3.04
CA GLY A 655 17.52 0.66 2.62
C GLY A 655 16.38 -0.21 3.15
N GLY A 656 16.43 -1.51 2.89
CA GLY A 656 15.53 -2.48 3.50
C GLY A 656 15.71 -2.56 5.02
N VAL A 657 14.68 -2.93 5.78
CA VAL A 657 14.79 -3.06 7.25
C VAL A 657 15.79 -4.12 7.70
N ASP A 658 16.05 -5.13 6.86
CA ASP A 658 17.16 -6.09 6.99
C ASP A 658 18.54 -5.45 6.95
N LEU A 659 18.68 -4.30 6.29
CA LEU A 659 19.95 -3.60 6.22
C LEU A 659 20.27 -2.80 7.49
N LYS A 660 19.31 -2.63 8.42
CA LYS A 660 19.59 -1.98 9.72
C LYS A 660 20.78 -2.62 10.41
N PHE A 661 20.80 -3.95 10.42
CA PHE A 661 21.86 -4.73 11.04
C PHE A 661 22.14 -6.02 10.23
N PRO A 662 23.42 -6.36 10.00
CA PRO A 662 24.61 -5.63 10.45
C PRO A 662 25.01 -4.50 9.50
N HIS A 663 24.43 -4.42 8.30
CA HIS A 663 24.95 -3.61 7.21
C HIS A 663 25.10 -2.11 7.54
N HIS A 664 24.02 -1.38 7.82
CA HIS A 664 24.08 0.07 8.08
C HIS A 664 24.73 0.42 9.42
N ASP A 665 24.62 -0.44 10.43
CA ASP A 665 25.38 -0.28 11.68
C ASP A 665 26.90 -0.39 11.42
N ASN A 666 27.33 -1.31 10.55
CA ASN A 666 28.71 -1.41 10.08
C ASN A 666 29.12 -0.18 9.26
N GLU A 667 28.29 0.30 8.34
CA GLU A 667 28.60 1.49 7.55
C GLU A 667 28.84 2.71 8.44
N MET A 668 27.96 2.91 9.42
CA MET A 668 28.05 4.01 10.37
C MET A 668 29.28 3.87 11.29
N ALA A 669 29.55 2.67 11.82
CA ALA A 669 30.73 2.46 12.66
C ALA A 669 32.04 2.72 11.91
N GLN A 670 32.15 2.19 10.69
CA GLN A 670 33.28 2.50 9.82
C GLN A 670 33.34 4.01 9.60
N ALA A 671 32.21 4.63 9.27
CA ALA A 671 32.13 6.05 9.01
C ALA A 671 32.69 6.89 10.15
N GLU A 672 32.14 6.72 11.33
CA GLU A 672 32.50 7.52 12.48
C GLU A 672 33.96 7.26 12.90
N ALA A 673 34.46 6.03 12.77
CA ALA A 673 35.86 5.70 13.03
C ALA A 673 36.84 6.46 12.11
N GLU A 674 36.51 6.61 10.83
CA GLU A 674 37.40 7.30 9.90
C GLU A 674 37.23 8.83 9.93
N SER A 675 36.04 9.40 10.13
CA SER A 675 35.89 10.87 10.18
C SER A 675 36.07 11.47 11.57
N GLY A 676 35.83 10.69 12.64
CA GLY A 676 35.77 11.18 14.02
C GLY A 676 34.42 11.82 14.38
N ASP A 677 33.49 11.94 13.43
CA ASP A 677 32.15 12.47 13.67
C ASP A 677 31.31 11.48 14.48
N LYS A 678 30.45 11.97 15.38
CA LYS A 678 29.53 11.10 16.16
C LYS A 678 28.15 10.91 15.52
N GLN A 679 27.88 11.65 14.43
CA GLN A 679 26.66 11.59 13.65
C GLN A 679 26.99 11.87 12.18
N TRP A 680 27.26 10.80 11.44
CA TRP A 680 27.58 10.89 10.01
C TRP A 680 26.33 11.12 9.12
N VAL A 681 25.19 10.56 9.54
CA VAL A 681 23.89 10.66 8.84
C VAL A 681 22.84 11.21 9.79
N ASN A 682 22.02 12.14 9.31
CA ASN A 682 20.95 12.71 10.14
C ASN A 682 19.73 11.81 10.22
N TYR A 683 19.28 11.22 9.10
CA TYR A 683 18.05 10.44 9.03
C TYR A 683 18.29 9.06 8.39
N PHE A 684 18.08 7.99 9.16
CA PHE A 684 18.03 6.63 8.63
C PHE A 684 16.59 6.19 8.39
N VAL A 685 16.25 5.91 7.13
CA VAL A 685 14.88 5.59 6.71
C VAL A 685 14.84 4.18 6.11
N HIS A 686 14.06 3.27 6.68
CA HIS A 686 14.05 1.87 6.27
C HIS A 686 12.68 1.39 5.79
N SER A 687 12.64 0.62 4.70
CA SER A 687 11.40 0.02 4.18
C SER A 687 11.07 -1.28 4.90
N GLY A 688 9.80 -1.52 5.23
CA GLY A 688 9.34 -2.74 5.88
C GLY A 688 9.42 -3.99 4.98
N HIS A 689 9.41 -5.17 5.60
CA HIS A 689 9.51 -6.44 4.88
C HIS A 689 8.26 -6.75 4.04
N LEU A 690 8.48 -7.32 2.86
CA LEU A 690 7.43 -7.95 2.08
C LEU A 690 7.32 -9.43 2.47
N HIS A 691 6.11 -9.88 2.79
CA HIS A 691 5.78 -11.25 3.13
C HIS A 691 4.97 -11.90 2.01
N ILE A 692 5.02 -13.22 1.92
CA ILE A 692 4.12 -14.03 1.10
C ILE A 692 3.58 -15.15 1.99
N LYS A 693 2.26 -15.24 2.11
CA LYS A 693 1.58 -16.19 3.01
C LYS A 693 2.11 -16.13 4.45
N GLY A 694 2.41 -14.93 4.97
CA GLY A 694 2.93 -14.73 6.33
C GLY A 694 4.43 -14.99 6.52
N PHE A 695 5.18 -15.39 5.48
CA PHE A 695 6.62 -15.60 5.55
C PHE A 695 7.39 -14.52 4.78
N LYS A 696 8.53 -14.06 5.31
CA LYS A 696 9.42 -13.10 4.64
C LYS A 696 9.74 -13.59 3.23
N MET A 697 9.53 -12.74 2.22
CA MET A 697 9.88 -13.06 0.85
C MET A 697 11.39 -12.94 0.67
N SER A 698 12.07 -14.05 0.36
CA SER A 698 13.52 -14.04 0.12
C SER A 698 13.96 -15.14 -0.85
N LYS A 699 15.12 -14.92 -1.48
CA LYS A 699 15.77 -15.94 -2.33
C LYS A 699 16.20 -17.17 -1.53
N SER A 700 16.66 -17.00 -0.29
CA SER A 700 17.10 -18.10 0.58
C SER A 700 15.95 -19.02 0.99
N LEU A 701 14.76 -18.46 1.29
CA LEU A 701 13.55 -19.24 1.59
C LEU A 701 12.86 -19.79 0.33
N LYS A 702 13.41 -19.52 -0.88
CA LYS A 702 12.89 -19.95 -2.19
C LYS A 702 11.41 -19.60 -2.41
N ASN A 703 10.90 -18.58 -1.72
CA ASN A 703 9.50 -18.17 -1.71
C ASN A 703 9.32 -16.79 -2.34
N PHE A 704 9.97 -16.51 -3.47
CA PHE A 704 9.94 -15.18 -4.11
C PHE A 704 9.27 -15.18 -5.47
N ILE A 705 8.71 -14.03 -5.83
CA ILE A 705 8.17 -13.73 -7.16
C ILE A 705 9.06 -12.66 -7.79
N THR A 706 9.56 -12.92 -9.00
CA THR A 706 10.36 -11.92 -9.73
C THR A 706 9.50 -10.74 -10.17
N ILE A 707 10.10 -9.57 -10.36
CA ILE A 707 9.37 -8.37 -10.80
C ILE A 707 8.72 -8.62 -12.17
N GLN A 708 9.46 -9.22 -13.11
CA GLN A 708 8.92 -9.58 -14.43
C GLN A 708 7.76 -10.58 -14.36
N GLN A 709 7.73 -11.51 -13.40
CA GLN A 709 6.58 -12.39 -13.21
C GLN A 709 5.35 -11.63 -12.70
N ALA A 710 5.52 -10.70 -11.76
CA ALA A 710 4.43 -9.86 -11.29
C ALA A 710 3.90 -8.95 -12.40
N LEU A 711 4.78 -8.39 -13.23
CA LEU A 711 4.42 -7.53 -14.36
C LEU A 711 3.64 -8.24 -15.48
N LYS A 712 3.70 -9.58 -15.56
CA LYS A 712 2.84 -10.36 -16.48
C LYS A 712 1.38 -10.39 -16.05
N GLN A 713 1.11 -10.22 -14.76
CA GLN A 713 -0.24 -10.29 -14.20
C GLN A 713 -0.81 -8.91 -13.91
N ASN A 714 0.05 -7.95 -13.55
CA ASN A 714 -0.35 -6.61 -13.15
C ASN A 714 0.55 -5.55 -13.80
N THR A 715 0.02 -4.36 -14.02
CA THR A 715 0.82 -3.25 -14.53
C THR A 715 1.72 -2.67 -13.43
N GLY A 716 2.82 -2.00 -13.81
CA GLY A 716 3.67 -1.27 -12.84
C GLY A 716 2.88 -0.24 -12.02
N ARG A 717 1.86 0.39 -12.63
CA ARG A 717 0.93 1.30 -11.93
C ARG A 717 0.10 0.59 -10.85
N GLN A 718 -0.41 -0.62 -11.11
CA GLN A 718 -1.17 -1.41 -10.14
C GLN A 718 -0.29 -1.84 -8.96
N ILE A 719 0.94 -2.27 -9.23
CA ILE A 719 1.92 -2.62 -8.19
C ILE A 719 2.24 -1.40 -7.34
N ARG A 720 2.47 -0.24 -7.97
CA ARG A 720 2.67 1.04 -7.28
C ARG A 720 1.45 1.44 -6.42
N MET A 721 0.24 1.29 -6.95
CA MET A 721 -1.00 1.52 -6.18
C MET A 721 -1.06 0.61 -4.95
N CYS A 722 -0.71 -0.66 -5.09
CA CYS A 722 -0.67 -1.61 -3.99
C CYS A 722 0.28 -1.14 -2.86
N PHE A 723 1.47 -0.66 -3.21
CA PHE A 723 2.42 -0.14 -2.22
C PHE A 723 1.99 1.19 -1.62
N LEU A 724 1.33 2.09 -2.36
CA LEU A 724 0.80 3.35 -1.82
C LEU A 724 -0.31 3.11 -0.77
N MET A 725 -1.01 1.98 -0.86
CA MET A 725 -2.05 1.58 0.10
C MET A 725 -1.49 1.08 1.43
N HIS A 726 -0.16 0.90 1.56
CA HIS A 726 0.50 0.41 2.77
C HIS A 726 1.67 1.31 3.18
N LYS A 727 1.84 1.60 4.47
CA LYS A 727 2.96 2.45 4.93
C LYS A 727 4.31 1.85 4.54
N TYR A 728 5.23 2.66 4.03
CA TYR A 728 6.50 2.18 3.47
C TYR A 728 7.39 1.42 4.48
N ASN A 729 7.33 1.80 5.76
CA ASN A 729 8.14 1.25 6.84
C ASN A 729 7.49 0.06 7.58
N GLU A 730 6.24 -0.27 7.25
CA GLU A 730 5.53 -1.41 7.85
C GLU A 730 5.68 -2.68 7.01
N PRO A 731 5.68 -3.86 7.66
CA PRO A 731 5.53 -5.14 6.98
C PRO A 731 4.25 -5.21 6.16
N MET A 732 4.30 -5.88 5.01
CA MET A 732 3.15 -6.05 4.11
C MET A 732 3.14 -7.45 3.53
N ASP A 733 1.98 -8.11 3.51
CA ASP A 733 1.77 -9.35 2.75
C ASP A 733 1.45 -9.04 1.29
N TYR A 734 2.09 -9.77 0.37
CA TYR A 734 1.85 -9.71 -1.07
C TYR A 734 1.16 -10.99 -1.54
N GLY A 735 0.04 -10.83 -2.22
CA GLY A 735 -0.74 -11.92 -2.82
C GLY A 735 -1.92 -11.43 -3.64
N ASP A 736 -2.69 -12.38 -4.19
CA ASP A 736 -3.76 -12.10 -5.16
C ASP A 736 -4.83 -11.15 -4.60
N GLU A 737 -5.24 -11.34 -3.33
CA GLU A 737 -6.23 -10.49 -2.66
C GLU A 737 -5.75 -9.03 -2.52
N THR A 738 -4.50 -8.84 -2.08
CA THR A 738 -3.91 -7.50 -1.93
C THR A 738 -3.76 -6.78 -3.28
N MET A 739 -3.45 -7.52 -4.35
CA MET A 739 -3.39 -6.96 -5.70
C MET A 739 -4.78 -6.68 -6.26
N GLN A 740 -5.78 -7.53 -5.99
CA GLN A 740 -7.16 -7.29 -6.41
C GLN A 740 -7.70 -5.97 -5.80
N HIS A 741 -7.44 -5.73 -4.51
CA HIS A 741 -7.81 -4.46 -3.87
C HIS A 741 -7.13 -3.25 -4.53
N ALA A 742 -5.86 -3.37 -4.93
CA ALA A 742 -5.15 -2.31 -5.65
C ALA A 742 -5.73 -2.05 -7.04
N VAL A 743 -6.09 -3.12 -7.78
CA VAL A 743 -6.73 -3.03 -9.10
C VAL A 743 -8.10 -2.37 -9.00
N GLU A 744 -8.91 -2.74 -8.00
CA GLU A 744 -10.22 -2.13 -7.75
C GLU A 744 -10.09 -0.65 -7.37
N ARG A 745 -9.09 -0.31 -6.55
CA ARG A 745 -8.79 1.07 -6.20
C ARG A 745 -8.39 1.89 -7.42
N GLU A 746 -7.48 1.39 -8.26
CA GLU A 746 -7.12 2.05 -9.51
C GLU A 746 -8.34 2.25 -10.42
N ARG A 747 -9.19 1.23 -10.56
CA ARG A 747 -10.41 1.30 -11.36
C ARG A 747 -11.37 2.38 -10.86
N SER A 748 -11.56 2.50 -9.55
CA SER A 748 -12.37 3.55 -8.92
C SER A 748 -11.91 4.96 -9.35
N PHE A 749 -10.61 5.24 -9.23
CA PHE A 749 -10.05 6.52 -9.67
C PHE A 749 -10.12 6.70 -11.20
N GLY A 750 -9.92 5.63 -11.98
CA GLY A 750 -10.07 5.67 -13.44
C GLY A 750 -11.49 6.04 -13.89
N ASN A 751 -12.50 5.48 -13.24
CA ASN A 751 -13.91 5.82 -13.49
C ASN A 751 -14.20 7.28 -13.10
N PHE A 752 -13.69 7.73 -11.96
CA PHE A 752 -13.79 9.13 -11.55
C PHE A 752 -13.21 10.09 -12.59
N PHE A 753 -11.99 9.85 -13.07
CA PHE A 753 -11.38 10.69 -14.10
C PHE A 753 -12.20 10.69 -15.39
N SER A 754 -12.74 9.54 -15.79
CA SER A 754 -13.61 9.41 -16.97
C SER A 754 -14.89 10.23 -16.81
N ASN A 755 -15.53 10.19 -15.64
CA ASN A 755 -16.73 10.97 -15.33
C ASN A 755 -16.44 12.48 -15.32
N VAL A 756 -15.30 12.88 -14.75
CA VAL A 756 -14.85 14.28 -14.77
C VAL A 756 -14.64 14.75 -16.22
N LYS A 757 -13.88 14.02 -17.03
CA LYS A 757 -13.64 14.38 -18.44
C LYS A 757 -14.95 14.47 -19.23
N ALA A 758 -15.88 13.53 -19.00
CA ALA A 758 -17.21 13.57 -19.63
C ALA A 758 -18.01 14.81 -19.22
N ALA A 759 -18.02 15.16 -17.94
CA ALA A 759 -18.68 16.36 -17.44
C ALA A 759 -18.09 17.65 -18.01
N LEU A 760 -16.77 17.70 -18.21
CA LEU A 760 -16.09 18.85 -18.80
C LEU A 760 -16.37 19.01 -20.30
N ARG A 761 -16.49 17.91 -21.05
CA ARG A 761 -16.89 17.94 -22.47
C ARG A 761 -18.32 18.43 -22.67
N ALA A 762 -19.20 18.14 -21.73
CA ALA A 762 -20.60 18.58 -21.78
C ALA A 762 -20.80 20.07 -21.42
N SER A 763 -19.75 20.78 -21.01
CA SER A 763 -19.80 22.20 -20.64
C SER A 763 -19.58 23.10 -21.88
N GLU A 764 -20.44 24.10 -22.08
CA GLU A 764 -20.25 25.13 -23.12
C GLU A 764 -19.62 26.38 -22.49
N ALA A 765 -18.68 27.02 -23.19
CA ALA A 765 -18.02 28.22 -22.71
C ALA A 765 -19.01 29.41 -22.65
N GLY A 766 -19.36 29.87 -21.45
CA GLY A 766 -20.12 31.12 -21.26
C GLY A 766 -21.30 31.08 -20.28
N ASP A 767 -21.64 29.94 -19.69
CA ASP A 767 -22.77 29.85 -18.75
C ASP A 767 -22.47 30.56 -17.41
N GLU A 768 -23.40 31.42 -16.94
CA GLU A 768 -23.33 32.07 -15.63
C GLU A 768 -23.39 31.01 -14.51
N ALA A 769 -22.23 30.63 -13.97
CA ALA A 769 -22.13 29.72 -12.83
C ALA A 769 -22.72 30.38 -11.57
N ARG A 770 -23.94 29.99 -11.19
CA ARG A 770 -24.54 30.37 -9.91
C ARG A 770 -24.04 29.44 -8.81
N TRP A 771 -23.36 30.00 -7.82
CA TRP A 771 -22.85 29.29 -6.65
C TRP A 771 -23.97 29.12 -5.62
N TRP A 772 -24.54 27.92 -5.53
CA TRP A 772 -25.51 27.57 -4.50
C TRP A 772 -24.82 26.82 -3.35
N ASP A 773 -25.59 26.46 -2.31
CA ASP A 773 -25.05 25.80 -1.12
C ASP A 773 -24.32 24.49 -1.42
N GLU A 774 -24.74 23.78 -2.47
CA GLU A 774 -24.14 22.52 -2.92
C GLU A 774 -22.73 22.71 -3.52
N GLU A 775 -22.58 23.69 -4.41
CA GLU A 775 -21.28 24.07 -4.99
C GLU A 775 -20.35 24.59 -3.90
N ALA A 776 -20.86 25.38 -2.96
CA ALA A 776 -20.10 25.85 -1.81
C ALA A 776 -19.65 24.69 -0.91
N SER A 777 -20.50 23.67 -0.73
CA SER A 777 -20.17 22.46 0.04
C SER A 777 -19.08 21.64 -0.63
N LEU A 778 -19.21 21.36 -1.93
CA LEU A 778 -18.18 20.62 -2.68
C LEU A 778 -16.87 21.42 -2.78
N GLY A 779 -16.95 22.76 -2.90
CA GLY A 779 -15.79 23.64 -2.82
C GLY A 779 -15.04 23.53 -1.49
N ARG A 780 -15.77 23.51 -0.36
CA ARG A 780 -15.16 23.25 0.96
C ARG A 780 -14.52 21.87 1.03
N GLU A 781 -15.19 20.83 0.51
CA GLU A 781 -14.66 19.47 0.51
C GLU A 781 -13.33 19.36 -0.28
N VAL A 782 -13.17 20.10 -1.38
CA VAL A 782 -11.89 20.18 -2.12
C VAL A 782 -10.79 20.77 -1.24
N GLU A 783 -11.04 21.87 -0.54
CA GLU A 783 -10.05 22.51 0.33
C GLU A 783 -9.73 21.66 1.58
N GLU A 784 -10.73 21.04 2.19
CA GLU A 784 -10.52 20.12 3.29
C GLU A 784 -9.75 18.87 2.86
N CYS A 785 -10.01 18.34 1.66
CA CYS A 785 -9.24 17.24 1.10
C CYS A 785 -7.76 17.62 0.93
N LYS A 786 -7.46 18.82 0.39
CA LYS A 786 -6.08 19.35 0.30
C LYS A 786 -5.41 19.40 1.66
N ALA A 787 -6.10 19.92 2.69
CA ALA A 787 -5.59 19.98 4.05
C ALA A 787 -5.33 18.59 4.64
N ARG A 788 -6.25 17.64 4.44
CA ARG A 788 -6.09 16.25 4.91
C ARG A 788 -4.94 15.53 4.22
N VAL A 789 -4.77 15.70 2.90
CA VAL A 789 -3.63 15.15 2.15
C VAL A 789 -2.33 15.77 2.66
N GLY A 790 -2.27 17.10 2.82
CA GLY A 790 -1.09 17.77 3.34
C GLY A 790 -0.70 17.33 4.75
N LYS A 791 -1.69 17.13 5.64
CA LYS A 791 -1.47 16.60 6.98
C LYS A 791 -0.92 15.17 6.96
N ALA A 792 -1.46 14.32 6.09
CA ALA A 792 -1.00 12.94 5.95
C ALA A 792 0.45 12.86 5.42
N LEU A 793 0.78 13.61 4.37
CA LEU A 793 2.13 13.60 3.79
C LEU A 793 3.18 14.23 4.72
N LYS A 794 2.80 15.21 5.56
CA LYS A 794 3.66 15.77 6.61
C LYS A 794 3.95 14.79 7.74
N ASP A 795 3.11 13.77 7.94
CA ASP A 795 3.25 12.78 9.01
C ASP A 795 3.92 11.49 8.51
N ASP A 796 5.23 11.54 8.26
CA ASP A 796 6.04 10.40 7.80
C ASP A 796 5.51 9.82 6.47
N PHE A 797 5.20 10.71 5.52
CA PHE A 797 4.78 10.36 4.16
C PHE A 797 3.59 9.37 4.13
N ASP A 798 2.55 9.59 4.93
CA ASP A 798 1.41 8.67 5.10
C ASP A 798 0.53 8.60 3.82
N THR A 799 0.98 7.85 2.82
CA THR A 799 0.28 7.66 1.55
C THR A 799 -1.06 6.94 1.68
N PRO A 800 -1.27 5.95 2.59
CA PRO A 800 -2.59 5.34 2.77
C PRO A 800 -3.65 6.36 3.19
N GLN A 801 -3.33 7.24 4.14
CA GLN A 801 -4.26 8.27 4.59
C GLN A 801 -4.49 9.36 3.53
N ALA A 802 -3.46 9.70 2.76
CA ALA A 802 -3.62 10.58 1.60
C ALA A 802 -4.58 9.99 0.56
N LEU A 803 -4.42 8.70 0.20
CA LEU A 803 -5.33 8.00 -0.72
C LEU A 803 -6.76 7.95 -0.19
N LYS A 804 -6.94 7.73 1.13
CA LYS A 804 -8.27 7.75 1.76
C LYS A 804 -8.94 9.13 1.65
N ALA A 805 -8.18 10.20 1.86
CA ALA A 805 -8.70 11.57 1.70
C ALA A 805 -9.11 11.87 0.25
N LEU A 806 -8.33 11.40 -0.73
CA LEU A 806 -8.67 11.53 -2.15
C LEU A 806 -9.92 10.73 -2.52
N GLN A 807 -10.06 9.50 -2.00
CA GLN A 807 -11.27 8.69 -2.25
C GLN A 807 -12.53 9.39 -1.72
N GLY A 808 -12.46 10.02 -0.55
CA GLY A 808 -13.58 10.82 -0.03
C GLY A 808 -14.00 11.96 -0.96
N LEU A 809 -13.03 12.68 -1.53
CA LEU A 809 -13.32 13.72 -2.53
C LEU A 809 -13.91 13.13 -3.81
N VAL A 810 -13.39 12.00 -4.29
CA VAL A 810 -13.93 11.27 -5.45
C VAL A 810 -15.39 10.90 -5.23
N ASP A 811 -15.73 10.36 -4.07
CA ASP A 811 -17.10 9.98 -3.72
C ASP A 811 -18.03 11.21 -3.69
N GLY A 812 -17.56 12.32 -3.12
CA GLY A 812 -18.28 13.60 -3.09
C GLY A 812 -18.55 14.18 -4.49
N VAL A 813 -17.56 14.16 -5.39
CA VAL A 813 -17.72 14.61 -6.77
C VAL A 813 -18.66 13.69 -7.56
N ASN A 814 -18.54 12.37 -7.41
CA ASN A 814 -19.43 11.43 -8.09
C ASN A 814 -20.89 11.62 -7.67
N LEU A 815 -21.14 11.85 -6.37
CA LEU A 815 -22.48 12.16 -5.85
C LEU A 815 -23.01 13.49 -6.43
N TYR A 816 -22.15 14.51 -6.49
CA TYR A 816 -22.49 15.81 -7.09
C TYR A 816 -22.87 15.67 -8.57
N LEU A 817 -22.05 14.99 -9.37
CA LEU A 817 -22.30 14.77 -10.80
C LEU A 817 -23.61 14.03 -11.04
N LYS A 818 -23.84 12.93 -10.30
CA LYS A 818 -25.07 12.15 -10.39
C LYS A 818 -26.31 12.98 -10.05
N LYS A 819 -26.25 13.80 -9.00
CA LYS A 819 -27.36 14.66 -8.60
C LYS A 819 -27.67 15.71 -9.67
N LYS A 820 -26.64 16.31 -10.28
CA LYS A 820 -26.84 17.28 -11.38
C LYS A 820 -27.48 16.62 -12.61
N GLU A 821 -27.05 15.40 -12.94
CA GLU A 821 -27.68 14.60 -13.99
C GLU A 821 -29.17 14.31 -13.71
N GLU A 822 -29.50 13.88 -12.48
CA GLU A 822 -30.89 13.61 -12.06
C GLU A 822 -31.78 14.87 -12.08
N GLU A 823 -31.21 16.04 -11.74
CA GLU A 823 -31.92 17.32 -11.79
C GLU A 823 -31.98 17.92 -13.20
N GLY A 824 -31.33 17.31 -14.20
CA GLY A 824 -31.19 17.88 -15.54
C GLY A 824 -30.42 19.21 -15.57
N LYS A 825 -29.59 19.47 -14.56
CA LYS A 825 -28.78 20.69 -14.43
C LYS A 825 -27.34 20.39 -14.82
N LYS A 826 -26.63 21.42 -15.33
CA LYS A 826 -25.20 21.30 -15.62
C LYS A 826 -24.37 21.41 -14.33
N PRO A 827 -23.29 20.63 -14.18
CA PRO A 827 -22.33 20.81 -13.09
C PRO A 827 -21.47 22.06 -13.30
N VAL A 828 -20.96 22.65 -12.21
CA VAL A 828 -20.01 23.78 -12.30
C VAL A 828 -18.65 23.27 -12.77
N GLU A 829 -18.30 23.58 -14.02
CA GLU A 829 -17.08 23.13 -14.70
C GLU A 829 -15.80 23.42 -13.89
N LEU A 830 -15.64 24.66 -13.40
CA LEU A 830 -14.46 25.08 -12.65
C LEU A 830 -14.23 24.23 -11.40
N LEU A 831 -15.31 23.84 -10.70
CA LEU A 831 -15.24 23.08 -9.48
C LEU A 831 -14.88 21.62 -9.74
N VAL A 832 -15.53 20.99 -10.71
CA VAL A 832 -15.26 19.60 -11.12
C VAL A 832 -13.85 19.49 -11.73
N ARG A 833 -13.44 20.46 -12.55
CA ARG A 833 -12.07 20.55 -13.08
C ARG A 833 -11.05 20.73 -11.96
N SER A 834 -11.32 21.57 -10.97
CA SER A 834 -10.45 21.80 -9.81
C SER A 834 -10.22 20.51 -9.02
N ALA A 835 -11.29 19.77 -8.71
CA ALA A 835 -11.20 18.47 -8.04
C ALA A 835 -10.40 17.45 -8.88
N GLY A 836 -10.74 17.31 -10.17
CA GLY A 836 -10.05 16.42 -11.10
C GLY A 836 -8.54 16.72 -11.22
N ARG A 837 -8.18 17.99 -11.38
CA ARG A 837 -6.77 18.44 -11.44
C ARG A 837 -6.04 18.23 -10.12
N PHE A 838 -6.70 18.43 -8.97
CA PHE A 838 -6.07 18.19 -7.67
C PHE A 838 -5.73 16.71 -7.45
N VAL A 839 -6.69 15.81 -7.69
CA VAL A 839 -6.44 14.35 -7.59
C VAL A 839 -5.34 13.93 -8.56
N THR A 840 -5.39 14.45 -9.80
CA THR A 840 -4.36 14.19 -10.82
C THR A 840 -2.98 14.67 -10.37
N ARG A 841 -2.88 15.88 -9.79
CA ARG A 841 -1.63 16.42 -9.24
C ARG A 841 -1.03 15.50 -8.19
N ILE A 842 -1.83 15.03 -7.22
CA ILE A 842 -1.31 14.10 -6.20
C ILE A 842 -0.90 12.76 -6.82
N PHE A 843 -1.61 12.29 -7.85
CA PHE A 843 -1.22 11.07 -8.56
C PHE A 843 0.06 11.23 -9.40
N LYS A 844 0.35 12.43 -9.91
CA LYS A 844 1.66 12.76 -10.50
C LYS A 844 2.77 12.71 -9.44
N VAL A 845 2.52 13.31 -8.27
CA VAL A 845 3.44 13.20 -7.11
C VAL A 845 3.70 11.74 -6.76
N PHE A 846 2.68 10.89 -6.72
CA PHE A 846 2.86 9.46 -6.45
C PHE A 846 3.43 8.63 -7.61
N GLY A 847 3.66 9.23 -8.79
CA GLY A 847 4.17 8.52 -9.97
C GLY A 847 3.16 7.58 -10.64
N LEU A 848 1.85 7.78 -10.41
CA LEU A 848 0.77 7.03 -11.04
C LEU A 848 0.32 7.63 -12.38
N VAL A 849 0.54 8.93 -12.56
CA VAL A 849 0.16 9.70 -13.75
C VAL A 849 1.41 10.39 -14.32
N PRO A 850 1.64 10.35 -15.64
CA PRO A 850 2.76 11.07 -16.27
C PRO A 850 2.52 12.59 -16.30
N GLU A 851 3.59 13.38 -16.40
CA GLU A 851 3.52 14.85 -16.33
C GLU A 851 2.63 15.50 -17.39
N GLY A 852 2.50 14.89 -18.58
CA GLY A 852 1.71 15.44 -19.69
C GLY A 852 0.17 15.31 -19.57
N SER A 853 -0.37 14.46 -18.68
CA SER A 853 -1.82 14.29 -18.57
C SER A 853 -2.47 15.43 -17.79
N GLU A 854 -3.48 16.09 -18.36
CA GLU A 854 -4.21 17.17 -17.66
C GLU A 854 -5.09 16.61 -16.53
N ILE A 855 -5.89 15.56 -16.82
CA ILE A 855 -6.78 14.91 -15.85
C ILE A 855 -6.66 13.40 -16.00
N GLY A 856 -6.30 12.75 -14.89
CA GLY A 856 -6.35 11.30 -14.75
C GLY A 856 -5.31 10.51 -15.52
N PHE A 857 -5.59 9.21 -15.67
CA PHE A 857 -4.72 8.29 -16.38
C PHE A 857 -4.82 8.50 -17.90
N PRO A 858 -3.70 8.43 -18.64
CA PRO A 858 -3.74 8.46 -20.11
C PRO A 858 -4.39 7.19 -20.66
N VAL A 859 -5.15 7.31 -21.75
CA VAL A 859 -5.81 6.17 -22.40
C VAL A 859 -4.83 5.52 -23.39
N GLY A 860 -4.30 4.34 -23.04
CA GLY A 860 -3.45 3.56 -23.96
C GLY A 860 -2.09 3.07 -23.43
N GLY A 861 -1.74 3.33 -22.17
CA GLY A 861 -0.50 2.84 -21.56
C GLY A 861 0.66 3.85 -21.56
N GLN A 862 1.75 3.51 -20.86
CA GLN A 862 2.85 4.41 -20.44
C GLN A 862 3.82 4.87 -21.56
N SER A 863 3.61 4.50 -22.82
CA SER A 863 4.48 4.94 -23.93
C SER A 863 4.01 6.29 -24.47
N GLY A 864 4.91 7.30 -24.48
CA GLY A 864 4.65 8.71 -24.81
C GLY A 864 4.18 9.05 -26.24
N GLY A 865 3.12 8.40 -26.71
CA GLY A 865 2.29 8.88 -27.83
C GLY A 865 1.17 9.79 -27.33
N ALA A 866 0.56 10.55 -28.25
CA ALA A 866 -0.62 11.39 -27.96
C ALA A 866 -1.73 10.55 -27.31
N ASP A 867 -2.45 11.13 -26.34
CA ASP A 867 -3.54 10.44 -25.62
C ASP A 867 -4.58 9.96 -26.63
N ARG A 868 -4.91 8.65 -26.63
CA ARG A 868 -5.90 8.12 -27.58
C ARG A 868 -7.24 8.83 -27.45
N GLU A 869 -7.58 9.29 -26.25
CA GLU A 869 -8.77 10.09 -26.03
C GLU A 869 -8.70 11.42 -26.77
N GLU A 870 -7.56 12.12 -26.77
CA GLU A 870 -7.37 13.39 -27.47
C GLU A 870 -7.45 13.21 -28.99
N VAL A 871 -6.88 12.12 -29.51
CA VAL A 871 -6.94 11.77 -30.94
C VAL A 871 -8.37 11.37 -31.36
N LEU A 872 -9.10 10.63 -30.54
CA LEU A 872 -10.41 10.08 -30.89
C LEU A 872 -11.60 11.00 -30.57
N SER A 873 -11.46 11.93 -29.62
CA SER A 873 -12.58 12.79 -29.18
C SER A 873 -13.27 13.53 -30.33
N PRO A 874 -12.54 14.19 -31.27
CA PRO A 874 -13.19 14.89 -32.38
C PRO A 874 -14.04 13.97 -33.28
N PHE A 875 -13.58 12.74 -33.51
CA PHE A 875 -14.30 11.75 -34.30
C PHE A 875 -15.54 11.20 -33.57
N LEU A 876 -15.44 10.97 -32.26
CA LEU A 876 -16.56 10.52 -31.45
C LEU A 876 -17.64 11.60 -31.34
N ASP A 877 -17.25 12.86 -31.19
CA ASP A 877 -18.19 14.00 -31.15
C ASP A 877 -18.92 14.16 -32.50
N ALA A 878 -18.21 14.04 -33.62
CA ALA A 878 -18.82 14.04 -34.96
C ALA A 878 -19.88 12.92 -35.10
N ILE A 879 -19.57 11.70 -34.63
CA ILE A 879 -20.50 10.56 -34.68
C ILE A 879 -21.71 10.78 -33.75
N LEU A 880 -21.49 11.30 -32.53
CA LEU A 880 -22.56 11.54 -31.56
C LEU A 880 -23.53 12.63 -32.05
N ASN A 881 -23.00 13.73 -32.59
CA ASN A 881 -23.79 14.81 -33.18
C ASN A 881 -24.60 14.31 -34.39
N PHE A 882 -23.96 13.57 -35.29
CA PHE A 882 -24.63 12.95 -36.43
C PHE A 882 -25.74 11.98 -36.01
N ARG A 883 -25.47 11.10 -35.02
CA ARG A 883 -26.47 10.18 -34.46
C ARG A 883 -27.63 10.92 -33.81
N GLY A 884 -27.36 12.00 -33.09
CA GLY A 884 -28.38 12.88 -32.50
C GLY A 884 -29.30 13.46 -33.57
N ALA A 885 -28.70 14.07 -34.60
CA ALA A 885 -29.43 14.64 -35.73
C ALA A 885 -30.27 13.60 -36.50
N ILE A 886 -29.73 12.40 -36.72
CA ILE A 886 -30.48 11.27 -37.30
C ILE A 886 -31.66 10.88 -36.42
N ARG A 887 -31.46 10.78 -35.10
CA ARG A 887 -32.51 10.37 -34.16
C ARG A 887 -33.64 11.40 -34.11
N ASP A 888 -33.32 12.68 -34.20
CA ASP A 888 -34.32 13.75 -34.25
C ASP A 888 -35.05 13.79 -35.60
N ALA A 889 -34.33 13.62 -36.72
CA ALA A 889 -34.94 13.48 -38.04
C ALA A 889 -35.86 12.24 -38.13
N ALA A 890 -35.44 11.13 -37.55
CA ALA A 890 -36.24 9.89 -37.50
C ALA A 890 -37.48 10.03 -36.61
N ARG A 891 -37.40 10.73 -35.48
CA ARG A 891 -38.56 11.08 -34.64
C ARG A 891 -39.52 12.01 -35.37
N GLY A 892 -39.00 12.96 -36.15
CA GLY A 892 -39.77 13.87 -37.00
C GLY A 892 -40.32 13.25 -38.30
N LYS A 893 -39.96 11.99 -38.62
CA LYS A 893 -40.27 11.30 -39.90
C LYS A 893 -39.80 12.04 -41.16
N ASP A 894 -38.74 12.83 -41.06
CA ASP A 894 -38.17 13.57 -42.19
C ASP A 894 -37.08 12.74 -42.86
N PHE A 895 -37.49 11.88 -43.79
CA PHE A 895 -36.59 10.97 -44.50
C PHE A 895 -35.69 11.69 -45.52
N GLY A 896 -36.08 12.86 -46.01
CA GLY A 896 -35.25 13.67 -46.92
C GLY A 896 -34.00 14.21 -46.20
N LYS A 897 -34.17 14.59 -44.93
CA LYS A 897 -33.10 15.11 -44.08
C LYS A 897 -32.03 14.07 -43.71
N LEU A 898 -32.37 12.78 -43.73
CA LEU A 898 -31.41 11.71 -43.40
C LEU A 898 -30.27 11.64 -44.41
N LEU A 899 -30.56 11.71 -45.71
CA LEU A 899 -29.52 11.66 -46.76
C LEU A 899 -28.62 12.89 -46.70
N SER A 900 -29.20 14.08 -46.51
CA SER A 900 -28.40 15.31 -46.36
C SER A 900 -27.50 15.31 -45.13
N LEU A 901 -27.93 14.67 -44.03
CA LEU A 901 -27.08 14.51 -42.84
C LEU A 901 -25.90 13.56 -43.13
N CYS A 902 -26.13 12.49 -43.88
CA CYS A 902 -25.07 11.56 -44.29
C CYS A 902 -24.05 12.28 -45.18
N ASP A 903 -24.51 13.06 -46.15
CA ASP A 903 -23.65 13.86 -47.03
C ASP A 903 -22.88 14.92 -46.24
N GLY A 904 -23.52 15.62 -45.29
CA GLY A 904 -22.83 16.60 -44.43
C GLY A 904 -21.73 15.98 -43.55
N LEU A 905 -21.95 14.77 -43.00
CA LEU A 905 -20.89 14.06 -42.28
C LEU A 905 -19.74 13.66 -43.22
N ARG A 906 -20.05 13.19 -44.43
CA ARG A 906 -19.10 12.71 -45.44
C ARG A 906 -18.24 13.83 -46.01
N ASP A 907 -18.86 14.94 -46.38
CA ASP A 907 -18.28 15.96 -47.25
C ASP A 907 -17.79 17.19 -46.48
N GLU A 908 -18.33 17.45 -45.28
CA GLU A 908 -18.00 18.64 -44.49
C GLU A 908 -17.26 18.28 -43.19
N VAL A 909 -17.83 17.40 -42.35
CA VAL A 909 -17.31 17.17 -40.98
C VAL A 909 -16.08 16.26 -40.95
N LEU A 910 -16.14 15.06 -41.54
CA LEU A 910 -15.00 14.13 -41.54
C LEU A 910 -13.77 14.68 -42.28
N PRO A 911 -13.91 15.42 -43.39
CA PRO A 911 -12.76 15.99 -44.08
C PRO A 911 -12.08 17.14 -43.34
N GLU A 912 -12.73 17.80 -42.37
CA GLU A 912 -12.06 18.72 -41.44
C GLU A 912 -11.24 17.99 -40.38
N LEU A 913 -11.60 16.73 -40.08
CA LEU A 913 -10.85 15.84 -39.18
C LEU A 913 -9.78 15.02 -39.92
N GLY A 914 -9.53 15.31 -41.20
CA GLY A 914 -8.53 14.63 -42.02
C GLY A 914 -8.95 13.25 -42.54
N VAL A 915 -10.26 12.94 -42.55
CA VAL A 915 -10.81 11.68 -43.09
C VAL A 915 -11.67 11.96 -44.31
N GLN A 916 -11.30 11.38 -45.45
CA GLN A 916 -12.14 11.38 -46.65
C GLN A 916 -12.84 10.03 -46.82
N LEU A 917 -14.12 10.07 -47.14
CA LEU A 917 -14.92 8.89 -47.48
C LEU A 917 -15.21 8.87 -48.99
N GLU A 918 -14.94 7.75 -49.64
CA GLU A 918 -15.24 7.52 -51.06
C GLU A 918 -16.21 6.34 -51.20
N ASP A 919 -17.37 6.61 -51.79
CA ASP A 919 -18.38 5.60 -52.09
C ASP A 919 -18.04 4.93 -53.43
N LYS A 920 -17.69 3.64 -53.42
CA LYS A 920 -17.46 2.87 -54.65
C LYS A 920 -18.75 2.21 -55.14
N GLU A 921 -18.86 2.04 -56.46
CA GLU A 921 -19.97 1.30 -57.08
C GLU A 921 -20.10 -0.10 -56.44
N GLY A 922 -21.29 -0.39 -55.88
CA GLY A 922 -21.57 -1.61 -55.12
C GLY A 922 -21.72 -1.43 -53.60
N GLY A 923 -21.72 -0.20 -53.08
CA GLY A 923 -22.06 0.09 -51.68
C GLY A 923 -20.97 -0.20 -50.64
N ARG A 924 -19.72 -0.40 -51.09
CA ARG A 924 -18.55 -0.48 -50.21
C ARG A 924 -17.87 0.89 -50.12
N GLY A 925 -18.13 1.61 -49.03
CA GLY A 925 -17.38 2.83 -48.71
C GLY A 925 -15.94 2.51 -48.33
N VAL A 926 -14.99 3.31 -48.83
CA VAL A 926 -13.57 3.27 -48.45
C VAL A 926 -13.16 4.63 -47.87
N TRP A 927 -12.14 4.65 -47.01
CA TRP A 927 -11.65 5.87 -46.39
C TRP A 927 -10.18 6.13 -46.69
N LYS A 928 -9.77 7.40 -46.66
CA LYS A 928 -8.39 7.88 -46.79
C LYS A 928 -8.10 8.92 -45.71
N LEU A 929 -6.85 8.98 -45.26
CA LEU A 929 -6.36 10.01 -44.34
C LEU A 929 -5.60 11.08 -45.12
N GLU A 930 -5.83 12.33 -44.75
CA GLU A 930 -5.21 13.49 -45.38
C GLU A 930 -4.92 14.58 -44.32
N ASP A 931 -3.92 15.42 -44.57
CA ASP A 931 -3.67 16.60 -43.74
C ASP A 931 -4.86 17.59 -43.85
N PRO A 932 -5.50 17.97 -42.73
CA PRO A 932 -6.67 18.85 -42.75
C PRO A 932 -6.43 20.22 -43.40
N GLU A 933 -5.21 20.76 -43.32
CA GLU A 933 -4.86 22.07 -43.85
C GLU A 933 -4.67 22.03 -45.37
N GLU A 934 -4.02 20.98 -45.88
CA GLU A 934 -3.90 20.73 -47.32
C GLU A 934 -5.26 20.40 -47.95
N GLY A 935 -6.08 19.60 -47.26
CA GLY A 935 -7.44 19.28 -47.69
C GLY A 935 -8.35 20.51 -47.79
N ARG A 936 -8.24 21.46 -46.85
CA ARG A 936 -9.00 22.72 -46.86
C ARG A 936 -8.62 23.58 -48.07
N LYS A 937 -7.32 23.73 -48.35
CA LYS A 937 -6.80 24.48 -49.51
C LYS A 937 -7.27 23.88 -50.85
N ARG A 938 -7.27 22.54 -50.99
CA ARG A 938 -7.77 21.90 -52.21
C ARG A 938 -9.25 22.17 -52.45
N ARG A 939 -10.09 22.05 -51.40
CA ARG A 939 -11.54 22.27 -51.50
C ARG A 939 -11.88 23.70 -51.88
N GLU A 940 -11.19 24.70 -51.32
CA GLU A 940 -11.36 26.11 -51.71
C GLU A 940 -11.07 26.34 -53.20
N VAL A 941 -10.03 25.69 -53.74
CA VAL A 941 -9.68 25.75 -55.17
C VAL A 941 -10.75 25.07 -56.03
N GLU A 942 -11.22 23.87 -55.63
CA GLU A 942 -12.27 23.14 -56.34
C GLU A 942 -13.61 23.89 -56.33
N GLU A 943 -13.96 24.55 -55.22
CA GLU A 943 -15.19 25.33 -55.11
C GLU A 943 -15.14 26.61 -55.96
N LEU A 944 -13.99 27.30 -55.98
CA LEU A 944 -13.74 28.43 -56.88
C LEU A 944 -13.87 28.02 -58.35
N GLU A 945 -13.33 26.85 -58.72
CA GLU A 945 -13.49 26.31 -60.07
C GLU A 945 -14.95 25.95 -60.39
N ARG A 946 -15.68 25.34 -59.44
CA ARG A 946 -17.10 24.98 -59.62
C ARG A 946 -17.95 26.22 -59.83
N ARG A 947 -17.77 27.27 -59.00
CA ARG A 947 -18.43 28.57 -59.18
C ARG A 947 -18.12 29.17 -60.53
N ARG A 948 -16.86 29.14 -60.97
CA ARG A 948 -16.48 29.63 -62.31
C ARG A 948 -17.20 28.88 -63.43
N LYS A 949 -17.29 27.55 -63.34
CA LYS A 949 -17.99 26.70 -64.31
C LYS A 949 -19.52 26.94 -64.30
N GLU A 950 -20.11 27.16 -63.13
CA GLU A 950 -21.54 27.49 -62.98
C GLU A 950 -21.85 28.89 -63.54
N GLU A 951 -21.00 29.89 -63.28
CA GLU A 951 -21.12 31.24 -63.86
C GLU A 951 -20.96 31.21 -65.39
N GLU A 952 -19.99 30.44 -65.92
CA GLU A 952 -19.83 30.24 -67.36
C GLU A 952 -21.03 29.52 -68.00
N LYS A 953 -21.60 28.52 -67.30
CA LYS A 953 -22.79 27.79 -67.75
C LYS A 953 -24.02 28.70 -67.74
N ALA A 954 -24.25 29.46 -66.66
CA ALA A 954 -25.34 30.42 -66.56
C ALA A 954 -25.24 31.50 -67.64
N LYS A 955 -24.03 31.98 -67.94
CA LYS A 955 -23.78 32.92 -69.04
C LYS A 955 -24.10 32.30 -70.40
N ARG A 956 -23.67 31.07 -70.66
CA ARG A 956 -24.01 30.33 -71.90
C ARG A 956 -25.52 30.08 -72.04
N ASP A 957 -26.19 29.70 -70.96
CA ASP A 957 -27.63 29.43 -70.95
C ASP A 957 -28.43 30.72 -71.19
N SER A 958 -27.98 31.85 -70.62
CA SER A 958 -28.55 33.18 -70.88
C SER A 958 -28.38 33.60 -72.35
N GLU A 959 -27.16 33.48 -72.89
CA GLU A 959 -26.87 33.80 -74.30
C GLU A 959 -27.64 32.89 -75.27
N ALA A 960 -27.84 31.62 -74.92
CA ALA A 960 -28.64 30.68 -75.69
C ALA A 960 -30.14 31.03 -75.65
N ALA A 961 -30.66 31.42 -74.49
CA ALA A 961 -32.04 31.86 -74.32
C ALA A 961 -32.32 33.15 -75.11
N GLU A 962 -31.39 34.11 -75.11
CA GLU A 962 -31.49 35.35 -75.87
C GLU A 962 -31.46 35.11 -77.38
N LYS A 963 -30.53 34.27 -77.87
CA LYS A 963 -30.50 33.84 -79.28
C LYS A 963 -31.78 33.13 -79.70
N LYS A 964 -32.37 32.31 -78.83
CA LYS A 964 -33.66 31.63 -79.08
C LYS A 964 -34.81 32.63 -79.15
N ARG A 965 -34.86 33.63 -78.26
CA ARG A 965 -35.86 34.71 -78.31
C ARG A 965 -35.73 35.55 -79.57
N ALA A 966 -34.51 35.96 -79.95
CA ALA A 966 -34.27 36.73 -81.17
C ALA A 966 -34.61 35.96 -82.46
N ALA A 967 -34.48 34.62 -82.45
CA ALA A 967 -34.90 33.77 -83.56
C ALA A 967 -36.42 33.54 -83.63
N MET A 968 -37.17 33.80 -82.55
CA MET A 968 -38.64 33.70 -82.48
C MET A 968 -39.36 35.02 -82.85
N VAL A 969 -38.64 36.06 -83.26
CA VAL A 969 -39.22 37.29 -83.80
C VAL A 969 -39.58 37.09 -85.27
N THR A 970 -40.81 37.46 -85.65
CA THR A 970 -41.26 37.30 -87.04
C THR A 970 -40.39 38.14 -88.00
N PRO A 971 -40.22 37.72 -89.27
CA PRO A 971 -39.36 38.44 -90.21
C PRO A 971 -39.75 39.91 -90.43
N GLU A 972 -41.05 40.21 -90.31
CA GLU A 972 -41.59 41.56 -90.45
C GLU A 972 -41.28 42.43 -89.21
N GLU A 973 -41.48 41.91 -88.01
CA GLU A 973 -41.13 42.61 -86.75
C GLU A 973 -39.62 42.85 -86.64
N PHE A 974 -38.80 41.90 -87.10
CA PHE A 974 -37.34 42.03 -87.12
C PHE A 974 -36.87 43.22 -87.98
N LEU A 975 -37.48 43.43 -89.15
CA LEU A 975 -37.15 44.56 -90.01
C LEU A 975 -37.72 45.90 -89.49
N LYS A 976 -38.91 45.88 -88.87
CA LYS A 976 -39.50 47.06 -88.21
C LYS A 976 -38.69 47.52 -86.99
N ALA A 977 -38.04 46.60 -86.28
CA ALA A 977 -37.23 46.89 -85.11
C ALA A 977 -35.80 47.37 -85.45
N MET A 978 -35.34 47.20 -86.70
CA MET A 978 -34.03 47.71 -87.14
C MET A 978 -34.02 49.23 -87.15
N LYS A 979 -33.02 49.82 -86.51
CA LYS A 979 -32.79 51.27 -86.46
C LYS A 979 -31.36 51.58 -86.90
N LEU A 980 -31.18 52.76 -87.49
CA LEU A 980 -29.86 53.36 -87.73
C LEU A 980 -29.30 53.89 -86.40
N ASP A 981 -28.00 54.21 -86.36
CA ASP A 981 -27.29 54.64 -85.14
C ASP A 981 -27.89 55.91 -84.50
N ASP A 982 -28.63 56.71 -85.27
CA ASP A 982 -29.36 57.90 -84.81
C ASP A 982 -30.77 57.59 -84.25
N GLY A 983 -31.15 56.32 -84.17
CA GLY A 983 -32.43 55.85 -83.65
C GLY A 983 -33.59 55.89 -84.64
N THR A 984 -33.36 56.33 -85.88
CA THR A 984 -34.40 56.30 -86.93
C THR A 984 -34.62 54.87 -87.45
N PRO A 985 -35.87 54.44 -87.74
CA PRO A 985 -36.12 53.12 -88.32
C PRO A 985 -35.33 52.94 -89.61
N THR A 986 -34.71 51.79 -89.83
CA THR A 986 -33.91 51.56 -91.04
C THR A 986 -34.79 51.40 -92.29
N TYR A 987 -36.00 50.89 -92.12
CA TYR A 987 -36.97 50.65 -93.19
C TYR A 987 -38.37 51.15 -92.81
N GLY A 988 -39.13 51.61 -93.78
CA GLY A 988 -40.49 52.12 -93.60
C GLY A 988 -41.39 51.71 -94.78
N GLY A 989 -42.71 51.75 -94.61
CA GLY A 989 -43.68 51.36 -95.65
C GLY A 989 -43.53 49.90 -96.10
N PHE A 990 -44.40 49.00 -95.64
CA PHE A 990 -44.31 47.56 -95.94
C PHE A 990 -45.38 47.16 -96.97
N GLY A 991 -45.00 46.35 -97.96
CA GLY A 991 -45.95 45.75 -98.90
C GLY A 991 -46.76 44.63 -98.26
N GLU A 992 -47.79 44.11 -98.96
CA GLU A 992 -48.61 42.98 -98.48
C GLU A 992 -47.80 41.68 -98.29
N ASP A 993 -46.61 41.58 -98.88
CA ASP A 993 -45.66 40.49 -98.71
C ASP A 993 -44.73 40.66 -97.48
N GLY A 994 -44.91 41.73 -96.71
CA GLY A 994 -44.16 42.02 -95.48
C GLY A 994 -42.72 42.51 -95.73
N ILE A 995 -42.35 42.81 -96.97
CA ILE A 995 -41.05 43.36 -97.34
C ILE A 995 -41.16 44.89 -97.40
N PRO A 996 -40.20 45.65 -96.83
CA PRO A 996 -40.25 47.11 -96.91
C PRO A 996 -40.05 47.59 -98.34
N THR A 997 -40.83 48.60 -98.74
CA THR A 997 -40.79 49.28 -100.04
C THR A 997 -40.18 50.68 -99.93
N LYS A 998 -40.11 51.25 -98.72
CA LYS A 998 -39.48 52.54 -98.44
C LYS A 998 -38.37 52.45 -97.39
N ASP A 999 -37.52 53.46 -97.34
CA ASP A 999 -36.52 53.61 -96.29
C ASP A 999 -37.11 54.25 -95.03
N GLY A 1000 -36.28 54.38 -93.99
CA GLY A 1000 -36.63 55.02 -92.72
C GLY A 1000 -37.16 56.46 -92.78
N LYS A 1001 -36.91 57.15 -93.89
CA LYS A 1001 -37.28 58.55 -94.11
C LYS A 1001 -38.47 58.70 -95.07
N GLY A 1002 -38.97 57.57 -95.60
CA GLY A 1002 -40.18 57.52 -96.43
C GLY A 1002 -39.93 57.61 -97.93
N GLU A 1003 -38.68 57.50 -98.39
CA GLU A 1003 -38.32 57.44 -99.82
C GLU A 1003 -38.31 56.00 -100.35
N GLU A 1004 -38.60 55.79 -101.64
CA GLU A 1004 -38.59 54.45 -102.24
C GLU A 1004 -37.20 53.80 -102.22
N LEU A 1005 -37.13 52.53 -101.85
CA LEU A 1005 -35.86 51.81 -101.74
C LEU A 1005 -35.20 51.63 -103.11
N ASN A 1006 -33.93 52.02 -103.22
CA ASN A 1006 -33.15 51.71 -104.42
C ASN A 1006 -32.93 50.19 -104.60
N LYS A 1007 -32.63 49.75 -105.82
CA LYS A 1007 -32.50 48.31 -106.18
C LYS A 1007 -31.50 47.53 -105.31
N SER A 1008 -30.46 48.18 -104.80
CA SER A 1008 -29.47 47.54 -103.91
C SER A 1008 -30.00 47.37 -102.48
N ALA A 1009 -30.66 48.40 -101.95
CA ALA A 1009 -31.26 48.40 -100.62
C ALA A 1009 -32.46 47.43 -100.53
N ALA A 1010 -33.31 47.37 -101.56
CA ALA A 1010 -34.41 46.40 -101.64
C ALA A 1010 -33.91 44.94 -101.66
N LYS A 1011 -32.81 44.66 -102.39
CA LYS A 1011 -32.18 43.33 -102.42
C LYS A 1011 -31.59 42.94 -101.06
N LYS A 1012 -31.03 43.92 -100.32
CA LYS A 1012 -30.50 43.71 -98.97
C LYS A 1012 -31.62 43.46 -97.94
N ALA A 1013 -32.70 44.23 -97.99
CA ALA A 1013 -33.90 44.04 -97.17
C ALA A 1013 -34.54 42.66 -97.39
N LYS A 1014 -34.69 42.24 -98.65
CA LYS A 1014 -35.19 40.90 -99.01
C LYS A 1014 -34.30 39.76 -98.50
N LYS A 1015 -32.96 39.93 -98.59
CA LYS A 1015 -32.01 38.94 -98.05
C LYS A 1015 -32.07 38.84 -96.51
N LEU A 1016 -32.27 39.96 -95.82
CA LEU A 1016 -32.44 39.99 -94.37
C LEU A 1016 -33.78 39.37 -93.95
N TYR A 1017 -34.86 39.66 -94.68
CA TYR A 1017 -36.18 39.07 -94.49
C TYR A 1017 -36.13 37.55 -94.63
N GLU A 1018 -35.60 37.03 -95.75
CA GLU A 1018 -35.49 35.59 -95.99
C GLU A 1018 -34.53 34.90 -95.00
N GLY A 1019 -33.46 35.60 -94.59
CA GLY A 1019 -32.53 35.12 -93.57
C GLY A 1019 -33.19 34.96 -92.20
N GLN A 1020 -34.00 35.93 -91.79
CA GLN A 1020 -34.76 35.85 -90.54
C GLN A 1020 -35.92 34.86 -90.65
N ARG A 1021 -36.58 34.76 -91.81
CA ARG A 1021 -37.64 33.76 -92.07
C ARG A 1021 -37.15 32.34 -91.87
N LYS A 1022 -35.97 31.99 -92.40
CA LYS A 1022 -35.35 30.68 -92.18
C LYS A 1022 -35.03 30.42 -90.70
N LYS A 1023 -34.63 31.44 -89.94
CA LYS A 1023 -34.37 31.31 -88.49
C LYS A 1023 -35.68 31.10 -87.72
N TYR A 1024 -36.71 31.87 -88.05
CA TYR A 1024 -38.04 31.80 -87.45
C TYR A 1024 -38.71 30.45 -87.73
N GLU A 1025 -38.75 30.01 -88.99
CA GLU A 1025 -39.29 28.69 -89.39
C GLU A 1025 -38.54 27.55 -88.70
N LYS A 1026 -37.21 27.60 -88.60
CA LYS A 1026 -36.41 26.58 -87.91
C LYS A 1026 -36.65 26.58 -86.39
N ALA A 1027 -36.95 27.74 -85.79
CA ALA A 1027 -37.27 27.87 -84.37
C ALA A 1027 -38.70 27.43 -84.03
N THR A 1028 -39.65 27.57 -84.96
CA THR A 1028 -41.06 27.19 -84.79
C THR A 1028 -41.40 25.77 -85.25
N ALA A 1029 -40.62 25.19 -86.17
CA ALA A 1029 -40.77 23.80 -86.61
C ALA A 1029 -40.37 22.74 -85.55
N LYS A 1030 -39.82 23.17 -84.41
CA LYS A 1030 -39.37 22.31 -83.30
C LYS A 1030 -40.29 22.39 -82.08
N LYS A 1031 -41.59 22.64 -82.31
CA LYS A 1031 -42.64 22.62 -81.28
C LYS A 1031 -43.25 21.24 -81.16
#